data_AF-A0A0D2WS88-F1
#
_entry.id   AF-A0A0D2WS88-F1
#
_cell.length_a   1.000
_cell.length_b   1.000
_cell.length_c   1.000
_cell.angle_alpha   90.00
_cell.angle_beta   90.00
_cell.angle_gamma   90.00
#
_symmetry.space_group_name_H-M   'P 1'
#
loop_
_entity.id
_entity.type
_entity.pdbx_description
1 polymer ?
#
loop_
_entity_poly.entity_id
_entity_poly.type
_entity_poly.pdbx_seq_one_letter_code
_entity_poly.pdbx_strand_id
1 'polypeptide(L)'
;MVKKAVPSAAPAPTPTPVRTTRATKPKTGGSISSTDAVEDDRVVAPMEADPPKPKRAAARAAATAVTAATAATSAVQVVTTTIAAPRGRTSKAAAPVPASSISAPLSKTAQKKATAPTNQGSQTVSYSLRARKPIQVAIARTGKTSSTSSSGAPTTIRSKRRAAEMAGENTSTSKKNKKKARQTDADDADDGDYEDCDDDTAGDGDDNQDSKKLSREEAIGEALLQNTTLTTLDLGYLVVDDAKMQPIAAALAQNKTLTTLRNRNYTDAVIADALTQNTTLTELSGYLDANGARSMAKALTQNATLTTLHVDSGKFGPAETNAIAAVLKQNSTLSTLVVFGPQIGAFGARAIGKALKSNTTLTALRLLGNDIGSAGAQAIGEALKSNSALTTLVLDKNEIGEAGGLAIADALVCNKTLTTLSLYWCSIGDAGVEAIVHALEKNTTLTSLNLGDNRLNSVGFQAIAEALAKNTSLTTLSLARNFLELVDAQAIAAALKSNTTLTTLIRFGDAGAQAIADALRQNKTLTCLHLEHCRIGTAGLQAISGALTQNNTLTTLNLSMNPIPDVGANSIAEMLKSNTSLTTLDQLRFKVHEIAEALKQNTALTTLDVSRNVIGAVGAQIISEALKQNKTLTTLRLNENHIGAPGVKAIAEALKVNTALTTLELDGNSIGDAETQAIAPALVQNTTLTSLKLGNDVLGKAGAHAIAKSLKQNSKLASLKLSASFVACAVQTIAAALKHNTTLTTLELRVTKNRDLDFEEYSNSLTTERLLSQVRNLGLDAINHAVTRVSRLYLRENIVDSAGVQVIQEVLSLTKPSKLEIRFGMNDFGAQVLATSLKQNSWMTELNLRSSQVGAIGAQAIAEALTQNTKLAILNLSSTQLGDAGAEAISKALRVNTTLTTLNLSSCLIGSAGAQALAEELKHNVGLTSFDLSRNSIGDSGANAMAAVISQNTTLTTLDLGKNHIGDAGAERLAEALLRNTTLKGLSLWYNEMSEAGQRVMAAARSQSSALVSLNLSENQPPN
;
A
#
# COMPACT_ATOMS: atom_id res chain seq x y z
N MET A 1 -0.33 -48.61 -38.64
CA MET A 1 0.99 -48.52 -39.32
C MET A 1 2.07 -48.26 -38.28
N VAL A 2 3.36 -48.59 -38.42
CA VAL A 2 4.05 -49.86 -38.82
C VAL A 2 5.58 -49.57 -38.85
N LYS A 3 6.38 -50.28 -38.03
CA LYS A 3 7.87 -50.41 -38.11
C LYS A 3 8.69 -49.13 -37.83
N LYS A 4 9.98 -49.15 -37.40
CA LYS A 4 10.99 -50.20 -37.06
C LYS A 4 11.96 -49.59 -36.00
N ALA A 5 12.31 -50.26 -34.89
CA ALA A 5 13.40 -51.24 -34.64
C ALA A 5 14.83 -50.63 -34.51
N VAL A 6 15.67 -50.80 -33.44
CA VAL A 6 16.08 -51.96 -32.58
C VAL A 6 17.24 -52.77 -33.25
N PRO A 7 18.41 -53.06 -32.60
CA PRO A 7 18.51 -54.15 -31.58
C PRO A 7 19.66 -54.18 -30.52
N SER A 8 19.52 -55.14 -29.57
CA SER A 8 20.56 -55.96 -28.89
C SER A 8 21.36 -55.44 -27.66
N ALA A 9 22.01 -56.30 -26.86
CA ALA A 9 21.45 -57.12 -25.75
C ALA A 9 22.51 -57.97 -24.96
N ALA A 10 22.47 -57.93 -23.62
CA ALA A 10 23.07 -58.88 -22.63
C ALA A 10 24.63 -59.10 -22.64
N PRO A 11 25.27 -59.79 -21.65
CA PRO A 11 24.78 -60.44 -20.40
C PRO A 11 25.53 -60.02 -19.08
N ALA A 12 25.38 -60.81 -18.01
CA ALA A 12 25.94 -60.67 -16.64
C ALA A 12 27.36 -61.31 -16.49
N PRO A 13 28.04 -61.48 -15.30
CA PRO A 13 27.60 -61.35 -13.89
C PRO A 13 28.60 -60.80 -12.83
N THR A 14 28.18 -60.77 -11.55
CA THR A 14 28.99 -60.75 -10.30
C THR A 14 29.58 -62.16 -9.97
N PRO A 15 30.59 -62.41 -9.08
CA PRO A 15 30.85 -61.71 -7.79
C PRO A 15 32.30 -61.69 -7.17
N THR A 16 32.46 -61.08 -5.97
CA THR A 16 33.49 -61.37 -4.90
C THR A 16 35.00 -60.98 -5.16
N PRO A 17 36.00 -61.18 -4.24
CA PRO A 17 36.27 -60.22 -3.14
C PRO A 17 37.76 -59.92 -2.71
N VAL A 18 37.95 -58.83 -1.94
CA VAL A 18 38.92 -58.65 -0.78
C VAL A 18 40.47 -58.50 -0.97
N ARG A 19 41.02 -57.43 -0.32
CA ARG A 19 42.44 -57.14 0.11
C ARG A 19 43.50 -56.87 -1.00
N THR A 20 44.56 -56.04 -0.85
CA THR A 20 45.37 -55.58 0.33
C THR A 20 46.00 -54.16 0.24
N THR A 21 46.01 -53.44 1.37
CA THR A 21 47.08 -52.58 2.00
C THR A 21 48.43 -52.29 1.25
N ARG A 22 49.10 -51.12 1.37
CA ARG A 22 49.87 -50.63 2.56
C ARG A 22 50.55 -49.23 2.34
N ALA A 23 50.99 -48.58 3.44
CA ALA A 23 51.69 -47.27 3.67
C ALA A 23 52.95 -46.91 2.79
N THR A 24 53.61 -45.72 2.83
CA THR A 24 54.30 -44.99 3.96
C THR A 24 54.63 -43.47 3.76
N LYS A 25 55.12 -42.79 4.82
CA LYS A 25 55.66 -41.38 4.91
C LYS A 25 56.95 -41.10 4.10
N PRO A 26 57.30 -39.82 3.83
CA PRO A 26 58.41 -39.07 4.54
C PRO A 26 57.90 -37.79 5.27
N LYS A 27 58.57 -37.10 6.23
CA LYS A 27 59.86 -36.32 6.29
C LYS A 27 59.89 -35.14 5.28
N THR A 28 60.39 -33.92 5.56
CA THR A 28 61.09 -33.22 6.68
C THR A 28 60.70 -31.72 6.58
N GLY A 29 60.98 -30.74 7.46
CA GLY A 29 61.98 -30.55 8.53
C GLY A 29 62.58 -29.15 8.38
N GLY A 30 62.38 -28.25 9.35
CA GLY A 30 62.83 -26.84 9.33
C GLY A 30 62.66 -26.21 10.71
N SER A 31 63.51 -25.25 11.08
CA SER A 31 63.84 -24.95 12.49
C SER A 31 64.40 -23.53 12.68
N ILE A 32 64.62 -23.13 13.94
CA ILE A 32 65.31 -21.89 14.39
C ILE A 32 64.43 -20.64 14.19
N SER A 33 64.33 -19.66 15.09
CA SER A 33 64.26 -19.51 16.55
C SER A 33 64.25 -17.97 16.78
N SER A 34 63.73 -17.51 17.93
CA SER A 34 64.30 -16.40 18.74
C SER A 34 64.44 -14.99 18.10
N THR A 35 64.59 -13.87 18.83
CA THR A 35 64.87 -13.58 20.25
C THR A 35 64.13 -12.28 20.66
N ASP A 36 63.51 -12.29 21.84
CA ASP A 36 63.75 -11.38 22.99
C ASP A 36 63.70 -9.84 22.87
N ALA A 37 63.31 -9.08 23.90
CA ALA A 37 62.59 -9.36 25.18
C ALA A 37 62.30 -8.01 25.90
N VAL A 38 62.13 -8.04 27.25
CA VAL A 38 62.25 -6.91 28.22
C VAL A 38 61.01 -6.00 28.24
N GLU A 39 60.30 -5.72 29.34
CA GLU A 39 60.36 -6.00 30.80
C GLU A 39 58.89 -5.84 31.36
N ASP A 40 58.45 -6.26 32.56
CA ASP A 40 59.06 -7.05 33.64
C ASP A 40 57.98 -7.82 34.48
N ASP A 41 58.47 -8.57 35.47
CA ASP A 41 57.88 -9.53 36.41
C ASP A 41 56.45 -9.41 36.97
N ARG A 42 55.89 -10.59 37.26
CA ARG A 42 54.97 -10.89 38.37
C ARG A 42 55.40 -12.19 39.04
N VAL A 43 55.46 -12.22 40.38
CA VAL A 43 55.83 -13.44 41.12
C VAL A 43 54.92 -13.68 42.33
N VAL A 44 54.85 -14.95 42.75
CA VAL A 44 54.26 -15.52 43.98
C VAL A 44 52.75 -15.81 43.96
N ALA A 45 52.41 -17.00 44.49
CA ALA A 45 51.07 -17.59 44.59
C ALA A 45 50.88 -18.16 46.04
N PRO A 46 49.92 -19.06 46.35
CA PRO A 46 49.23 -19.11 47.66
C PRO A 46 49.93 -19.92 48.76
N MET A 47 49.41 -19.83 50.00
CA MET A 47 49.33 -20.96 50.95
C MET A 47 48.24 -20.76 52.03
N GLU A 48 48.10 -21.74 52.92
CA GLU A 48 46.90 -22.07 53.74
C GLU A 48 46.82 -21.37 55.11
N ALA A 49 45.59 -21.21 55.66
CA ALA A 49 45.28 -21.38 57.09
C ALA A 49 43.76 -21.30 57.40
N ASP A 50 43.28 -22.19 58.28
CA ASP A 50 42.02 -22.19 59.05
C ASP A 50 42.40 -22.81 60.43
N PRO A 51 41.71 -22.64 61.59
CA PRO A 51 40.43 -21.97 61.93
C PRO A 51 40.65 -20.91 63.07
N PRO A 52 39.73 -20.57 64.02
CA PRO A 52 38.31 -20.87 64.20
C PRO A 52 37.37 -19.68 64.59
N LYS A 53 36.05 -19.94 64.63
CA LYS A 53 35.04 -19.13 65.37
C LYS A 53 35.19 -19.37 66.89
N PRO A 54 34.90 -18.39 67.80
CA PRO A 54 33.52 -18.23 68.29
C PRO A 54 33.12 -16.84 68.90
N LYS A 55 31.86 -16.77 69.36
CA LYS A 55 31.21 -15.77 70.28
C LYS A 55 30.76 -14.41 69.68
N ARG A 56 29.92 -13.59 70.36
CA ARG A 56 28.61 -13.78 71.06
C ARG A 56 28.22 -12.44 71.74
N ALA A 57 27.11 -11.80 71.35
CA ALA A 57 26.35 -10.78 72.12
C ALA A 57 25.05 -10.46 71.33
N ALA A 58 23.79 -10.58 71.79
CA ALA A 58 23.16 -11.01 73.05
C ALA A 58 22.84 -9.96 74.16
N ALA A 59 21.85 -9.10 73.89
CA ALA A 59 20.92 -8.44 74.85
C ALA A 59 19.83 -7.67 74.05
N ARG A 60 18.60 -7.35 74.48
CA ARG A 60 17.65 -7.82 75.53
C ARG A 60 16.25 -7.35 75.04
N ALA A 61 15.21 -8.16 74.90
CA ALA A 61 14.36 -8.84 75.90
C ALA A 61 13.14 -8.04 76.43
N ALA A 62 11.96 -8.30 75.84
CA ALA A 62 10.58 -8.20 76.38
C ALA A 62 9.67 -8.91 75.34
N ALA A 63 8.85 -9.96 75.57
CA ALA A 63 7.95 -10.35 76.67
C ALA A 63 6.84 -9.31 76.91
N THR A 64 5.54 -9.60 76.84
CA THR A 64 4.73 -10.85 77.03
C THR A 64 3.74 -11.09 75.86
N ALA A 65 3.32 -12.32 75.49
CA ALA A 65 2.44 -13.32 76.16
C ALA A 65 0.95 -12.87 76.27
N VAL A 66 -0.10 -13.74 76.14
CA VAL A 66 -0.14 -15.22 76.06
C VAL A 66 -1.48 -15.75 75.46
N THR A 67 -1.59 -17.09 75.24
CA THR A 67 -2.80 -17.92 74.95
C THR A 67 -3.52 -17.75 73.59
N ALA A 68 -4.19 -18.74 72.98
CA ALA A 68 -4.18 -20.23 73.03
C ALA A 68 -5.25 -20.76 72.04
N ALA A 69 -5.34 -22.03 71.61
CA ALA A 69 -4.38 -23.13 71.38
C ALA A 69 -5.15 -24.30 70.70
N THR A 70 -4.44 -25.29 70.12
CA THR A 70 -4.90 -26.69 69.85
C THR A 70 -6.11 -26.93 68.90
N ALA A 71 -6.26 -28.08 68.23
CA ALA A 71 -5.31 -29.13 67.82
C ALA A 71 -5.94 -30.11 66.79
N ALA A 72 -5.04 -30.88 66.15
CA ALA A 72 -5.21 -32.21 65.56
C ALA A 72 -6.00 -32.37 64.23
N THR A 73 -5.58 -33.16 63.21
CA THR A 73 -5.28 -34.62 63.13
C THR A 73 -6.46 -35.54 63.50
N SER A 74 -6.86 -36.59 62.76
CA SER A 74 -6.18 -37.32 61.66
C SER A 74 -7.15 -37.95 60.61
N ALA A 75 -6.69 -38.00 59.36
CA ALA A 75 -6.59 -39.15 58.44
C ALA A 75 -7.68 -40.28 58.30
N VAL A 76 -7.93 -40.64 57.02
CA VAL A 76 -7.99 -42.02 56.44
C VAL A 76 -9.34 -42.77 56.22
N GLN A 77 -9.43 -43.37 55.01
CA GLN A 77 -10.24 -44.49 54.48
C GLN A 77 -11.75 -44.38 54.11
N VAL A 78 -11.97 -44.23 52.80
CA VAL A 78 -12.71 -45.13 51.87
C VAL A 78 -13.62 -46.23 52.45
N VAL A 79 -14.91 -46.26 52.04
CA VAL A 79 -15.64 -47.36 51.35
C VAL A 79 -17.09 -46.90 51.03
N THR A 80 -17.85 -47.68 50.24
CA THR A 80 -19.01 -47.30 49.40
C THR A 80 -20.41 -47.51 50.03
N THR A 81 -21.43 -47.32 49.16
CA THR A 81 -22.74 -48.04 49.05
C THR A 81 -24.03 -47.49 49.70
N THR A 82 -24.82 -46.79 48.87
CA THR A 82 -26.24 -47.10 48.49
C THR A 82 -27.40 -46.88 49.49
N ILE A 83 -28.45 -46.15 49.06
CA ILE A 83 -29.86 -46.64 48.88
C ILE A 83 -30.85 -45.51 48.44
N ALA A 84 -31.92 -45.94 47.74
CA ALA A 84 -33.21 -45.28 47.48
C ALA A 84 -33.42 -44.41 46.21
N ALA A 85 -34.20 -44.97 45.27
CA ALA A 85 -35.09 -44.26 44.34
C ALA A 85 -36.26 -45.22 43.95
N PRO A 86 -37.49 -44.73 43.70
CA PRO A 86 -38.54 -45.58 43.14
C PRO A 86 -39.29 -44.99 41.92
N ARG A 87 -39.26 -45.77 40.81
CA ARG A 87 -40.27 -45.87 39.73
C ARG A 87 -40.45 -44.65 38.78
N GLY A 88 -40.45 -44.80 37.45
CA GLY A 88 -40.04 -45.95 36.60
C GLY A 88 -40.73 -45.99 35.22
N ARG A 89 -40.13 -46.75 34.27
CA ARG A 89 -40.69 -47.26 32.97
C ARG A 89 -41.23 -46.23 31.94
N THR A 90 -41.09 -46.33 30.61
CA THR A 90 -40.36 -47.19 29.63
C THR A 90 -40.60 -46.59 28.22
N SER A 91 -39.80 -46.73 27.16
CA SER A 91 -38.39 -47.17 26.96
C SER A 91 -38.04 -47.10 25.44
N LYS A 92 -36.74 -47.22 25.09
CA LYS A 92 -36.15 -47.33 23.73
C LYS A 92 -35.97 -46.02 22.94
N ALA A 93 -35.00 -46.05 22.03
CA ALA A 93 -34.59 -44.95 21.16
C ALA A 93 -34.86 -45.28 19.68
N ALA A 94 -35.11 -44.23 18.88
CA ALA A 94 -34.95 -44.24 17.43
C ALA A 94 -34.81 -42.79 16.91
N ALA A 95 -34.05 -42.64 15.83
CA ALA A 95 -34.16 -41.57 14.83
C ALA A 95 -34.33 -42.30 13.46
N PRO A 96 -34.30 -41.65 12.27
CA PRO A 96 -34.38 -40.22 11.89
C PRO A 96 -35.40 -39.95 10.73
N VAL A 97 -35.20 -38.85 9.95
CA VAL A 97 -35.69 -38.56 8.57
C VAL A 97 -37.22 -38.24 8.39
N PRO A 98 -37.72 -37.60 7.29
CA PRO A 98 -37.55 -36.17 6.94
C PRO A 98 -38.85 -35.39 6.55
N ALA A 99 -38.67 -34.10 6.19
CA ALA A 99 -39.39 -33.24 5.20
C ALA A 99 -40.78 -33.67 4.65
N SER A 100 -41.78 -32.77 4.53
CA SER A 100 -41.78 -31.71 3.49
C SER A 100 -42.89 -30.62 3.61
N SER A 101 -42.57 -29.45 3.03
CA SER A 101 -43.38 -28.29 2.56
C SER A 101 -44.94 -28.31 2.50
N ILE A 102 -45.58 -27.16 2.80
CA ILE A 102 -46.31 -26.27 1.83
C ILE A 102 -47.01 -25.06 2.52
N SER A 103 -47.10 -23.93 1.79
CA SER A 103 -47.97 -22.72 1.97
C SER A 103 -47.80 -21.74 3.15
N ALA A 104 -48.31 -20.53 2.93
CA ALA A 104 -48.32 -19.30 3.76
C ALA A 104 -49.79 -18.76 3.81
N PRO A 105 -50.17 -17.58 4.38
CA PRO A 105 -49.38 -16.43 4.87
C PRO A 105 -49.87 -15.80 6.20
N LEU A 106 -49.47 -14.54 6.48
CA LEU A 106 -49.85 -13.64 7.60
C LEU A 106 -49.19 -13.95 8.97
N SER A 107 -48.78 -12.98 9.81
CA SER A 107 -48.58 -11.53 9.59
C SER A 107 -47.55 -10.92 10.58
N LYS A 108 -47.34 -9.60 10.48
CA LYS A 108 -46.42 -8.71 11.23
C LYS A 108 -46.17 -9.07 12.72
N THR A 109 -44.91 -9.00 13.17
CA THR A 109 -44.39 -8.01 14.15
C THR A 109 -42.91 -8.23 14.48
N ALA A 110 -42.14 -7.13 14.65
CA ALA A 110 -40.81 -7.00 15.26
C ALA A 110 -39.67 -7.99 14.91
N GLN A 111 -38.66 -7.50 14.18
CA GLN A 111 -37.27 -7.97 14.31
C GLN A 111 -36.37 -6.82 14.78
N LYS A 112 -35.70 -6.98 15.94
CA LYS A 112 -34.52 -6.18 16.27
C LYS A 112 -33.33 -6.73 15.48
N LYS A 113 -32.74 -5.91 14.61
CA LYS A 113 -31.58 -6.32 13.81
C LYS A 113 -30.30 -6.06 14.62
N ALA A 114 -29.58 -7.11 15.01
CA ALA A 114 -28.24 -6.98 15.55
C ALA A 114 -27.25 -6.74 14.40
N THR A 115 -26.47 -5.66 14.46
CA THR A 115 -25.45 -5.32 13.48
C THR A 115 -24.06 -5.66 14.03
N ALA A 116 -23.35 -6.56 13.35
CA ALA A 116 -21.96 -6.88 13.68
C ALA A 116 -21.01 -5.78 13.17
N PRO A 117 -19.98 -5.38 13.95
CA PRO A 117 -19.06 -4.32 13.55
C PRO A 117 -18.06 -4.79 12.48
N THR A 118 -18.17 -4.25 11.26
CA THR A 118 -17.28 -4.55 10.12
C THR A 118 -15.96 -3.77 10.20
N ASN A 119 -14.94 -4.38 10.78
CA ASN A 119 -13.64 -3.75 11.04
C ASN A 119 -12.72 -3.72 9.78
N GLN A 120 -13.00 -2.83 8.81
CA GLN A 120 -12.12 -2.62 7.66
C GLN A 120 -10.93 -1.71 8.00
N GLY A 121 -9.73 -2.29 8.09
CA GLY A 121 -8.49 -1.55 8.33
C GLY A 121 -7.99 -0.79 7.09
N SER A 122 -7.94 0.53 7.16
CA SER A 122 -7.33 1.37 6.11
C SER A 122 -5.81 1.25 6.14
N GLN A 123 -5.21 0.45 5.25
CA GLN A 123 -3.78 0.46 5.03
C GLN A 123 -3.34 1.82 4.45
N THR A 124 -2.27 2.39 4.99
CA THR A 124 -1.59 3.57 4.43
C THR A 124 -0.09 3.42 4.64
N VAL A 125 0.67 3.36 3.55
CA VAL A 125 2.14 3.31 3.58
C VAL A 125 2.68 4.67 4.02
N SER A 126 3.75 4.70 4.82
CA SER A 126 4.42 5.94 5.22
C SER A 126 5.93 5.73 5.34
N TYR A 127 6.68 6.59 4.67
CA TYR A 127 8.14 6.53 4.57
C TYR A 127 8.80 7.19 5.79
N SER A 128 9.93 6.64 6.22
CA SER A 128 10.74 7.19 7.31
C SER A 128 11.38 8.53 6.95
N LEU A 129 11.13 9.57 7.76
CA LEU A 129 11.89 10.82 7.75
C LEU A 129 12.45 11.05 9.16
N ARG A 130 13.78 10.90 9.32
CA ARG A 130 14.49 11.21 10.58
C ARG A 130 14.82 12.70 10.63
N ALA A 131 14.27 13.41 11.60
CA ALA A 131 14.68 14.78 11.92
C ALA A 131 15.92 14.81 12.84
N ARG A 132 16.71 15.88 12.74
CA ARG A 132 17.60 16.36 13.82
C ARG A 132 17.32 17.85 14.12
N LYS A 133 17.77 18.30 15.29
CA LYS A 133 17.19 19.43 16.05
C LYS A 133 18.12 20.67 16.12
N PRO A 134 17.66 21.82 16.68
CA PRO A 134 18.15 23.16 16.29
C PRO A 134 19.23 23.77 17.20
N ILE A 135 19.78 24.91 16.77
CA ILE A 135 20.60 25.86 17.56
C ILE A 135 20.03 27.29 17.39
N GLN A 136 20.42 28.22 18.27
CA GLN A 136 19.66 29.43 18.68
C GLN A 136 19.93 30.72 17.86
N VAL A 137 19.13 31.75 18.19
CA VAL A 137 19.12 33.12 17.64
C VAL A 137 20.23 34.00 18.25
N ALA A 138 20.91 34.82 17.42
CA ALA A 138 21.74 35.94 17.88
C ALA A 138 21.72 37.16 16.92
N ILE A 139 21.02 38.19 17.40
CA ILE A 139 20.95 39.65 17.11
C ILE A 139 22.08 40.33 16.27
N ALA A 140 21.68 41.42 15.59
CA ALA A 140 22.44 42.52 14.90
C ALA A 140 22.49 42.40 13.36
N ARG A 141 21.97 43.30 12.49
CA ARG A 141 21.47 44.71 12.50
C ARG A 141 22.51 45.77 12.07
N THR A 142 22.18 46.51 10.99
CA THR A 142 22.97 47.56 10.27
C THR A 142 24.17 47.03 9.45
N GLY A 143 24.53 47.61 8.29
CA GLY A 143 23.76 48.53 7.43
C GLY A 143 24.55 49.25 6.32
N LYS A 144 23.89 49.52 5.17
CA LYS A 144 24.16 50.54 4.11
C LYS A 144 25.50 50.57 3.33
N THR A 145 25.35 50.92 2.03
CA THR A 145 26.30 51.69 1.14
C THR A 145 27.68 51.10 0.81
N SER A 146 28.35 51.40 -0.31
CA SER A 146 27.96 51.87 -1.67
C SER A 146 29.22 51.88 -2.57
N SER A 147 29.09 52.18 -3.88
CA SER A 147 30.19 52.58 -4.81
C SER A 147 31.28 51.49 -5.08
N THR A 148 32.08 51.51 -6.16
CA THR A 148 32.32 52.51 -7.24
C THR A 148 32.70 51.84 -8.58
N SER A 149 32.96 52.68 -9.60
CA SER A 149 33.59 52.42 -10.92
C SER A 149 35.05 51.87 -10.83
N SER A 150 35.88 51.69 -11.87
CA SER A 150 36.01 52.26 -13.24
C SER A 150 37.03 51.43 -14.06
N SER A 151 37.27 51.55 -15.38
CA SER A 151 36.52 52.05 -16.57
C SER A 151 37.42 51.94 -17.83
N GLY A 152 36.88 51.68 -19.03
CA GLY A 152 37.66 51.67 -20.30
C GLY A 152 36.78 51.65 -21.56
N ALA A 153 37.24 52.28 -22.65
CA ALA A 153 36.49 52.58 -23.89
C ALA A 153 37.31 52.13 -25.14
N PRO A 154 36.88 52.27 -26.43
CA PRO A 154 35.77 53.05 -27.04
C PRO A 154 34.77 52.14 -27.83
N THR A 155 33.94 52.51 -28.84
CA THR A 155 33.92 53.65 -29.80
C THR A 155 32.49 54.02 -30.30
N THR A 156 32.25 54.14 -31.62
CA THR A 156 31.08 54.75 -32.30
C THR A 156 30.76 53.96 -33.61
N ILE A 157 29.63 54.08 -34.36
CA ILE A 157 28.96 55.24 -35.00
C ILE A 157 27.47 54.93 -35.40
N ARG A 158 26.53 55.86 -35.11
CA ARG A 158 25.22 56.23 -35.79
C ARG A 158 24.13 55.17 -36.17
N SER A 159 22.82 55.48 -36.29
CA SER A 159 21.98 56.62 -35.81
C SER A 159 20.45 56.53 -36.14
N LYS A 160 19.57 57.15 -35.28
CA LYS A 160 18.23 57.78 -35.57
C LYS A 160 17.06 56.83 -35.98
N ARG A 161 15.73 57.12 -35.91
CA ARG A 161 14.75 58.15 -35.35
C ARG A 161 13.31 57.52 -35.48
N ARG A 162 12.13 58.03 -35.04
CA ARG A 162 11.61 58.96 -33.98
C ARG A 162 10.04 58.98 -34.04
N ALA A 163 9.36 59.09 -32.89
CA ALA A 163 7.89 59.29 -32.70
C ALA A 163 6.97 58.05 -32.94
N ALA A 164 5.84 57.82 -32.24
CA ALA A 164 4.80 58.68 -31.63
C ALA A 164 3.76 59.23 -32.66
N GLU A 165 2.46 59.40 -32.42
CA GLU A 165 1.52 59.04 -31.31
C GLU A 165 0.08 59.48 -31.71
N MET A 166 -0.96 58.96 -31.06
CA MET A 166 -2.38 59.43 -31.04
C MET A 166 -3.28 59.33 -32.31
N ALA A 167 -4.59 59.16 -32.02
CA ALA A 167 -5.79 59.33 -32.86
C ALA A 167 -5.94 58.44 -34.13
N GLY A 168 -7.16 58.11 -34.57
CA GLY A 168 -8.48 58.28 -33.93
C GLY A 168 -9.64 58.01 -34.90
N GLU A 169 -10.72 57.39 -34.39
CA GLU A 169 -12.09 57.30 -34.94
C GLU A 169 -12.37 56.72 -36.36
N ASN A 170 -13.42 55.87 -36.42
CA ASN A 170 -14.45 55.78 -37.48
C ASN A 170 -14.04 55.35 -38.93
N THR A 171 -14.87 54.68 -39.75
CA THR A 171 -16.32 54.38 -39.67
C THR A 171 -16.73 53.10 -40.46
N SER A 172 -17.96 52.61 -40.23
CA SER A 172 -18.96 51.98 -41.14
C SER A 172 -18.60 51.68 -42.63
N THR A 173 -19.14 50.68 -43.36
CA THR A 173 -20.22 49.64 -43.15
C THR A 173 -20.17 48.65 -44.34
N SER A 174 -20.27 47.32 -44.15
CA SER A 174 -21.50 46.48 -44.19
C SER A 174 -22.35 46.46 -45.48
N LYS A 175 -22.43 45.30 -46.19
CA LYS A 175 -23.69 44.53 -46.49
C LYS A 175 -23.59 43.36 -47.51
N LYS A 176 -24.11 42.19 -47.11
CA LYS A 176 -25.02 41.22 -47.80
C LYS A 176 -24.76 40.70 -49.25
N ASN A 177 -24.67 39.36 -49.40
CA ASN A 177 -25.62 38.41 -50.08
C ASN A 177 -24.86 37.08 -50.42
N LYS A 178 -25.35 35.82 -50.37
CA LYS A 178 -26.65 35.09 -50.24
C LYS A 178 -27.12 34.39 -51.55
N LYS A 179 -27.58 33.12 -51.45
CA LYS A 179 -28.07 32.13 -52.47
C LYS A 179 -26.96 31.26 -53.14
N LYS A 180 -27.04 29.91 -53.11
CA LYS A 180 -27.78 28.88 -53.93
C LYS A 180 -27.19 28.66 -55.34
N ALA A 181 -27.26 27.49 -56.00
CA ALA A 181 -27.46 26.07 -55.62
C ALA A 181 -27.41 25.17 -56.90
N ARG A 182 -27.04 23.87 -56.76
CA ARG A 182 -27.21 22.68 -57.67
C ARG A 182 -26.29 21.57 -57.10
N GLN A 183 -26.61 20.28 -56.91
CA GLN A 183 -27.64 19.35 -57.38
C GLN A 183 -27.39 18.73 -58.78
N THR A 184 -27.83 17.47 -58.94
CA THR A 184 -27.71 16.49 -60.05
C THR A 184 -26.35 15.81 -60.24
N ASP A 185 -26.22 14.48 -60.40
CA ASP A 185 -27.16 13.33 -60.19
C ASP A 185 -26.36 12.02 -59.97
N ALA A 186 -27.07 10.86 -59.90
CA ALA A 186 -26.63 9.51 -59.49
C ALA A 186 -25.79 8.72 -60.56
N ASP A 187 -25.47 7.41 -60.49
CA ASP A 187 -26.22 6.18 -60.13
C ASP A 187 -25.35 5.05 -59.48
N ASP A 188 -26.03 4.02 -58.92
CA ASP A 188 -25.63 2.63 -58.56
C ASP A 188 -24.44 2.37 -57.59
N ALA A 189 -24.57 1.70 -56.41
CA ALA A 189 -25.08 0.36 -56.03
C ALA A 189 -24.01 -0.77 -56.15
N ASP A 190 -23.87 -1.76 -55.24
CA ASP A 190 -24.47 -2.05 -53.91
C ASP A 190 -23.41 -1.82 -52.77
N ASP A 191 -23.32 -2.40 -51.55
CA ASP A 191 -24.03 -3.42 -50.71
C ASP A 191 -23.58 -3.23 -49.22
N GLY A 192 -24.26 -3.83 -48.21
CA GLY A 192 -23.59 -4.23 -46.95
C GLY A 192 -24.03 -3.65 -45.59
N ASP A 193 -25.34 -3.44 -45.35
CA ASP A 193 -26.02 -2.95 -44.13
C ASP A 193 -25.34 -3.04 -42.74
N TYR A 194 -25.43 -1.94 -41.98
CA TYR A 194 -25.95 -1.92 -40.59
C TYR A 194 -26.55 -0.53 -40.30
N GLU A 195 -27.87 -0.44 -40.15
CA GLU A 195 -28.63 0.83 -40.07
C GLU A 195 -28.58 1.55 -38.70
N ASP A 196 -29.10 2.78 -38.73
CA ASP A 196 -29.15 3.81 -37.69
C ASP A 196 -29.88 3.44 -36.38
N CYS A 197 -29.67 4.29 -35.36
CA CYS A 197 -30.59 4.50 -34.23
C CYS A 197 -30.56 5.98 -33.77
N ASP A 198 -30.99 6.88 -34.65
CA ASP A 198 -31.28 8.29 -34.33
C ASP A 198 -32.77 8.59 -34.57
N ASP A 199 -33.60 8.45 -33.53
CA ASP A 199 -34.55 9.48 -33.03
C ASP A 199 -35.31 8.92 -31.81
N ASP A 200 -35.60 9.80 -30.84
CA ASP A 200 -36.84 9.78 -30.04
C ASP A 200 -36.93 11.09 -29.24
N THR A 201 -37.45 12.16 -29.87
CA THR A 201 -37.55 13.50 -29.26
C THR A 201 -38.98 14.05 -29.17
N ALA A 202 -39.73 13.69 -28.11
CA ALA A 202 -40.87 14.47 -27.63
C ALA A 202 -41.33 14.07 -26.20
N GLY A 203 -41.72 15.04 -25.37
CA GLY A 203 -42.51 14.80 -24.14
C GLY A 203 -42.02 15.55 -22.89
N ASP A 204 -42.50 16.78 -22.71
CA ASP A 204 -42.36 17.66 -21.54
C ASP A 204 -40.92 18.03 -21.07
N GLY A 205 -40.67 19.24 -20.55
CA GLY A 205 -41.58 20.39 -20.43
C GLY A 205 -41.01 21.43 -19.45
N ASP A 206 -40.51 22.54 -19.99
CA ASP A 206 -39.91 23.69 -19.29
C ASP A 206 -38.63 23.40 -18.47
N ASP A 207 -37.48 23.90 -18.97
CA ASP A 207 -36.31 24.22 -18.13
C ASP A 207 -35.30 25.11 -18.90
N ASN A 208 -35.80 26.18 -19.54
CA ASN A 208 -34.95 27.18 -20.20
C ASN A 208 -34.62 28.34 -19.23
N GLN A 209 -34.15 27.99 -18.03
CA GLN A 209 -33.63 28.92 -17.03
C GLN A 209 -32.22 28.49 -16.59
N ASP A 210 -31.28 29.44 -16.64
CA ASP A 210 -29.99 29.45 -15.94
C ASP A 210 -29.40 28.10 -15.51
N SER A 211 -28.99 27.28 -16.48
CA SER A 211 -28.06 26.14 -16.25
C SER A 211 -26.63 26.62 -15.97
N LYS A 212 -26.52 27.48 -14.95
CA LYS A 212 -25.30 27.91 -14.28
C LYS A 212 -24.53 26.64 -13.91
N LYS A 213 -23.39 26.45 -14.56
CA LYS A 213 -22.71 25.15 -14.65
C LYS A 213 -22.12 24.73 -13.29
N LEU A 214 -22.96 24.11 -12.47
CA LEU A 214 -22.73 23.72 -11.07
C LEU A 214 -21.32 23.18 -10.86
N SER A 215 -20.62 23.69 -9.85
CA SER A 215 -19.38 23.08 -9.35
C SER A 215 -19.63 21.62 -8.93
N ARG A 216 -18.56 20.84 -8.84
CA ARG A 216 -18.65 19.45 -8.38
C ARG A 216 -19.22 19.36 -6.95
N GLU A 217 -18.96 20.35 -6.10
CA GLU A 217 -19.51 20.42 -4.74
C GLU A 217 -20.97 20.86 -4.68
N GLU A 218 -21.41 21.82 -5.51
CA GLU A 218 -22.84 22.15 -5.66
C GLU A 218 -23.63 20.94 -6.18
N ALA A 219 -23.09 20.20 -7.16
CA ALA A 219 -23.71 18.97 -7.66
C ALA A 219 -23.82 17.86 -6.60
N ILE A 220 -22.86 17.76 -5.67
CA ILE A 220 -22.95 16.86 -4.49
C ILE A 220 -24.01 17.37 -3.50
N GLY A 221 -24.08 18.69 -3.26
CA GLY A 221 -25.09 19.30 -2.40
C GLY A 221 -26.53 19.05 -2.90
N GLU A 222 -26.79 19.27 -4.19
CA GLU A 222 -28.09 18.95 -4.80
C GLU A 222 -28.41 17.45 -4.74
N ALA A 223 -27.42 16.58 -4.99
CA ALA A 223 -27.61 15.14 -4.88
C ALA A 223 -27.97 14.72 -3.44
N LEU A 224 -27.37 15.35 -2.42
CA LEU A 224 -27.71 15.13 -1.01
C LEU A 224 -29.08 15.68 -0.61
N LEU A 225 -29.60 16.71 -1.27
CA LEU A 225 -30.95 17.23 -1.04
C LEU A 225 -32.03 16.37 -1.71
N GLN A 226 -31.74 15.79 -2.88
CA GLN A 226 -32.73 15.10 -3.72
C GLN A 226 -32.72 13.57 -3.56
N ASN A 227 -31.58 12.95 -3.26
CA ASN A 227 -31.51 11.51 -3.05
C ASN A 227 -32.06 11.10 -1.67
N THR A 228 -32.90 10.07 -1.65
CA THR A 228 -33.62 9.60 -0.45
C THR A 228 -33.13 8.25 0.10
N THR A 229 -32.04 7.70 -0.43
CA THR A 229 -31.54 6.34 -0.09
C THR A 229 -30.08 6.29 0.35
N LEU A 230 -29.30 7.31 0.03
CA LEU A 230 -27.90 7.44 0.42
C LEU A 230 -27.80 7.69 1.93
N THR A 231 -27.20 6.73 2.64
CA THR A 231 -26.96 6.79 4.08
C THR A 231 -25.48 7.02 4.40
N THR A 232 -24.57 6.62 3.50
CA THR A 232 -23.12 6.77 3.64
C THR A 232 -22.52 7.48 2.43
N LEU A 233 -21.81 8.58 2.68
CA LEU A 233 -21.01 9.30 1.70
C LEU A 233 -19.57 9.46 2.20
N ASP A 234 -18.59 8.93 1.46
CA ASP A 234 -17.16 9.15 1.68
C ASP A 234 -16.59 9.94 0.49
N LEU A 235 -16.13 11.16 0.76
CA LEU A 235 -15.59 12.10 -0.22
C LEU A 235 -14.06 12.02 -0.35
N GLY A 236 -13.40 11.13 0.40
CA GLY A 236 -11.94 10.99 0.37
C GLY A 236 -11.24 12.34 0.56
N TYR A 237 -10.38 12.71 -0.39
CA TYR A 237 -9.68 14.01 -0.42
C TYR A 237 -10.28 15.01 -1.43
N LEU A 238 -11.55 14.87 -1.85
CA LEU A 238 -12.13 15.71 -2.92
C LEU A 238 -12.17 17.21 -2.59
N VAL A 239 -12.75 17.60 -1.45
CA VAL A 239 -13.15 19.00 -1.18
C VAL A 239 -12.16 19.68 -0.24
N VAL A 240 -11.36 20.63 -0.76
CA VAL A 240 -10.09 21.05 -0.13
C VAL A 240 -10.22 22.26 0.81
N ASP A 241 -11.29 23.05 0.70
CA ASP A 241 -11.48 24.31 1.42
C ASP A 241 -12.94 24.58 1.84
N ASP A 242 -13.09 25.41 2.87
CA ASP A 242 -14.37 25.78 3.51
C ASP A 242 -15.39 26.37 2.53
N ALA A 243 -14.94 27.15 1.54
CA ALA A 243 -15.81 27.79 0.55
C ALA A 243 -16.49 26.74 -0.34
N LYS A 244 -15.76 25.69 -0.72
CA LYS A 244 -16.30 24.54 -1.46
C LYS A 244 -17.10 23.58 -0.57
N MET A 245 -16.92 23.60 0.76
CA MET A 245 -17.76 22.83 1.70
C MET A 245 -19.16 23.42 1.90
N GLN A 246 -19.36 24.72 1.69
CA GLN A 246 -20.65 25.42 1.91
C GLN A 246 -21.88 24.71 1.30
N PRO A 247 -21.90 24.29 0.01
CA PRO A 247 -23.09 23.66 -0.57
C PRO A 247 -23.41 22.30 0.06
N ILE A 248 -22.37 21.56 0.45
CA ILE A 248 -22.47 20.23 1.09
C ILE A 248 -22.96 20.37 2.54
N ALA A 249 -22.47 21.38 3.26
CA ALA A 249 -22.94 21.69 4.63
C ALA A 249 -24.39 22.20 4.66
N ALA A 250 -24.77 23.07 3.71
CA ALA A 250 -26.15 23.55 3.57
C ALA A 250 -27.14 22.42 3.19
N ALA A 251 -26.69 21.45 2.41
CA ALA A 251 -27.44 20.22 2.14
C ALA A 251 -27.52 19.30 3.37
N LEU A 252 -26.41 19.10 4.08
CA LEU A 252 -26.32 18.27 5.29
C LEU A 252 -27.29 18.75 6.39
N ALA A 253 -27.44 20.06 6.57
CA ALA A 253 -28.37 20.63 7.55
C ALA A 253 -29.85 20.28 7.28
N GLN A 254 -30.21 19.95 6.03
CA GLN A 254 -31.59 19.68 5.59
C GLN A 254 -31.85 18.21 5.24
N ASN A 255 -30.80 17.44 4.91
CA ASN A 255 -30.90 16.02 4.56
C ASN A 255 -31.42 15.18 5.73
N LYS A 256 -32.19 14.13 5.41
CA LYS A 256 -32.92 13.26 6.37
C LYS A 256 -32.59 11.77 6.21
N THR A 257 -31.46 11.43 5.57
CA THR A 257 -31.13 10.05 5.18
C THR A 257 -29.67 9.68 5.44
N LEU A 258 -28.77 10.65 5.33
CA LEU A 258 -27.35 10.48 5.56
C LEU A 258 -27.11 10.26 7.06
N THR A 259 -26.61 9.06 7.37
CA THR A 259 -26.21 8.64 8.72
C THR A 259 -24.70 8.69 8.91
N THR A 260 -23.93 8.69 7.81
CA THR A 260 -22.47 8.62 7.80
C THR A 260 -21.89 9.56 6.75
N LEU A 261 -21.03 10.50 7.18
CA LEU A 261 -20.28 11.39 6.30
C LEU A 261 -18.78 11.24 6.59
N ARG A 262 -17.99 10.98 5.56
CA ARG A 262 -16.53 10.89 5.66
C ARG A 262 -15.87 11.88 4.68
N ASN A 263 -15.01 12.74 5.18
CA ASN A 263 -14.21 13.68 4.41
C ASN A 263 -12.80 13.73 5.01
N ARG A 264 -11.75 13.40 4.26
CA ARG A 264 -10.35 13.40 4.75
C ARG A 264 -9.66 14.76 4.66
N ASN A 265 -10.38 15.79 4.24
CA ASN A 265 -9.98 17.19 4.35
C ASN A 265 -10.60 17.82 5.60
N TYR A 266 -10.51 19.15 5.71
CA TYR A 266 -10.94 19.92 6.88
C TYR A 266 -12.44 19.76 7.15
N THR A 267 -12.76 19.27 8.35
CA THR A 267 -14.06 19.46 9.00
C THR A 267 -14.01 20.82 9.68
N ASP A 268 -14.51 21.80 8.95
CA ASP A 268 -14.48 23.21 9.27
C ASP A 268 -15.56 23.62 10.30
N ALA A 269 -15.66 24.92 10.57
CA ALA A 269 -16.75 25.46 11.37
C ALA A 269 -18.13 25.31 10.68
N VAL A 270 -18.16 25.22 9.34
CA VAL A 270 -19.39 25.18 8.54
C VAL A 270 -20.13 23.86 8.72
N ILE A 271 -19.42 22.73 8.62
CA ILE A 271 -19.96 21.41 8.95
C ILE A 271 -20.35 21.35 10.42
N ALA A 272 -19.53 21.89 11.33
CA ALA A 272 -19.86 21.89 12.75
C ALA A 272 -21.17 22.66 13.07
N ASP A 273 -21.40 23.82 12.45
CA ASP A 273 -22.66 24.54 12.61
C ASP A 273 -23.84 23.83 11.90
N ALA A 274 -23.63 23.18 10.75
CA ALA A 274 -24.65 22.35 10.09
C ALA A 274 -25.13 21.16 10.95
N LEU A 275 -24.24 20.55 11.75
CA LEU A 275 -24.59 19.49 12.71
C LEU A 275 -25.54 19.95 13.82
N THR A 276 -25.64 21.26 14.09
CA THR A 276 -26.61 21.78 15.08
C THR A 276 -28.06 21.66 14.60
N GLN A 277 -28.27 21.55 13.28
CA GLN A 277 -29.60 21.42 12.66
C GLN A 277 -29.85 20.01 12.11
N ASN A 278 -28.80 19.29 11.69
CA ASN A 278 -28.94 17.92 11.22
C ASN A 278 -29.42 16.97 12.34
N THR A 279 -30.36 16.09 12.00
CA THR A 279 -31.03 15.17 12.92
C THR A 279 -30.91 13.69 12.52
N THR A 280 -29.94 13.34 11.66
CA THR A 280 -29.76 11.96 11.14
C THR A 280 -28.33 11.46 11.13
N LEU A 281 -27.33 12.34 11.18
CA LEU A 281 -25.92 11.95 11.14
C LEU A 281 -25.52 11.31 12.47
N THR A 282 -24.94 10.12 12.37
CA THR A 282 -24.49 9.26 13.47
C THR A 282 -22.99 9.00 13.44
N GLU A 283 -22.37 9.01 12.26
CA GLU A 283 -20.92 8.97 12.07
C GLU A 283 -20.43 10.17 11.25
N LEU A 284 -19.41 10.85 11.76
CA LEU A 284 -18.64 11.86 11.04
C LEU A 284 -17.15 11.52 11.11
N SER A 285 -16.44 11.59 9.97
CA SER A 285 -14.97 11.54 9.96
C SER A 285 -14.34 12.70 9.21
N GLY A 286 -13.30 13.33 9.79
CA GLY A 286 -12.39 14.20 9.06
C GLY A 286 -11.29 14.86 9.89
N TYR A 287 -10.57 15.78 9.26
CA TYR A 287 -9.52 16.56 9.91
C TYR A 287 -10.15 17.67 10.78
N LEU A 288 -9.67 17.90 12.01
CA LEU A 288 -10.04 19.08 12.82
C LEU A 288 -8.84 20.00 13.03
N ASP A 289 -9.02 21.31 12.81
CA ASP A 289 -8.08 22.36 13.19
C ASP A 289 -8.48 23.01 14.55
N ALA A 290 -7.75 24.04 14.99
CA ALA A 290 -8.01 24.75 16.23
C ALA A 290 -9.36 25.51 16.27
N ASN A 291 -9.99 25.75 15.12
CA ASN A 291 -11.31 26.37 15.02
C ASN A 291 -12.40 25.30 14.91
N GLY A 292 -12.25 24.37 13.97
CA GLY A 292 -13.11 23.20 13.79
C GLY A 292 -13.26 22.38 15.07
N ALA A 293 -12.19 22.15 15.84
CA ALA A 293 -12.28 21.45 17.13
C ALA A 293 -13.13 22.19 18.18
N ARG A 294 -13.13 23.54 18.17
CA ARG A 294 -13.96 24.35 19.07
C ARG A 294 -15.41 24.42 18.61
N SER A 295 -15.64 24.58 17.30
CA SER A 295 -16.99 24.52 16.73
C SER A 295 -17.60 23.11 16.85
N MET A 296 -16.82 22.05 16.69
CA MET A 296 -17.23 20.67 16.92
C MET A 296 -17.56 20.41 18.38
N ALA A 297 -16.78 20.95 19.33
CA ALA A 297 -17.12 20.88 20.75
C ALA A 297 -18.45 21.59 21.06
N LYS A 298 -18.72 22.74 20.45
CA LYS A 298 -20.04 23.42 20.50
C LYS A 298 -21.15 22.57 19.86
N ALA A 299 -20.90 21.96 18.70
CA ALA A 299 -21.87 21.09 18.02
C ALA A 299 -22.23 19.87 18.89
N LEU A 300 -21.25 19.26 19.56
CA LEU A 300 -21.43 18.12 20.47
C LEU A 300 -22.20 18.44 21.77
N THR A 301 -22.51 19.70 22.09
CA THR A 301 -23.45 20.05 23.18
C THR A 301 -24.89 20.26 22.70
N GLN A 302 -25.11 20.35 21.38
CA GLN A 302 -26.41 20.67 20.77
C GLN A 302 -26.97 19.52 19.92
N ASN A 303 -26.10 18.80 19.21
CA ASN A 303 -26.48 17.66 18.37
C ASN A 303 -26.80 16.42 19.22
N ALA A 304 -28.00 15.86 18.99
CA ALA A 304 -28.51 14.72 19.73
C ALA A 304 -28.27 13.35 19.06
N THR A 305 -27.54 13.28 17.95
CA THR A 305 -27.55 12.11 17.03
C THR A 305 -26.18 11.53 16.73
N LEU A 306 -25.11 12.33 16.82
CA LEU A 306 -23.75 11.94 16.46
C LEU A 306 -23.17 10.99 17.52
N THR A 307 -23.23 9.69 17.24
CA THR A 307 -22.68 8.63 18.10
C THR A 307 -21.20 8.38 17.89
N THR A 308 -20.66 8.71 16.71
CA THR A 308 -19.32 8.36 16.27
C THR A 308 -18.60 9.55 15.66
N LEU A 309 -17.47 9.94 16.24
CA LEU A 309 -16.59 10.98 15.71
C LEU A 309 -15.20 10.41 15.46
N HIS A 310 -14.73 10.53 14.23
CA HIS A 310 -13.39 10.14 13.79
C HIS A 310 -12.58 11.38 13.39
N VAL A 311 -11.46 11.62 14.06
CA VAL A 311 -10.55 12.75 13.82
C VAL A 311 -9.27 12.23 13.17
N ASP A 312 -9.10 12.53 11.88
CA ASP A 312 -7.98 12.07 11.03
C ASP A 312 -6.74 12.99 11.21
N SER A 313 -5.56 12.52 10.76
CA SER A 313 -4.26 13.13 11.11
C SER A 313 -4.10 14.60 10.72
N GLY A 314 -3.96 15.45 11.73
CA GLY A 314 -3.78 16.89 11.58
C GLY A 314 -3.04 17.56 12.74
N LYS A 315 -3.16 18.89 12.83
CA LYS A 315 -2.67 19.70 13.97
C LYS A 315 -3.62 19.59 15.19
N PHE A 316 -4.03 18.37 15.54
CA PHE A 316 -4.94 18.12 16.66
C PHE A 316 -4.14 18.00 17.96
N GLY A 317 -3.88 19.14 18.59
CA GLY A 317 -3.01 19.26 19.74
C GLY A 317 -3.71 19.08 21.09
N PRO A 318 -3.01 19.43 22.19
CA PRO A 318 -3.57 19.33 23.53
C PRO A 318 -4.70 20.35 23.77
N ALA A 319 -4.71 21.49 23.08
CA ALA A 319 -5.74 22.51 23.22
C ALA A 319 -7.07 22.06 22.58
N GLU A 320 -6.97 21.46 21.39
CA GLU A 320 -8.07 20.86 20.64
C GLU A 320 -8.64 19.66 21.40
N THR A 321 -7.75 18.82 21.94
CA THR A 321 -8.12 17.73 22.86
C THR A 321 -8.86 18.26 24.09
N ASN A 322 -8.37 19.33 24.72
CA ASN A 322 -9.01 19.93 25.89
C ASN A 322 -10.42 20.44 25.59
N ALA A 323 -10.66 21.01 24.40
CA ALA A 323 -11.99 21.47 23.98
C ALA A 323 -12.98 20.30 23.88
N ILE A 324 -12.61 19.21 23.21
CA ILE A 324 -13.46 18.01 23.11
C ILE A 324 -13.63 17.36 24.50
N ALA A 325 -12.54 17.16 25.26
CA ALA A 325 -12.58 16.53 26.58
C ALA A 325 -13.30 17.34 27.67
N ALA A 326 -13.52 18.65 27.47
CA ALA A 326 -14.42 19.43 28.31
C ALA A 326 -15.88 19.00 28.10
N VAL A 327 -16.29 18.81 26.84
CA VAL A 327 -17.67 18.46 26.44
C VAL A 327 -18.00 16.98 26.64
N LEU A 328 -17.04 16.07 26.48
CA LEU A 328 -17.22 14.62 26.72
C LEU A 328 -17.77 14.29 28.13
N LYS A 329 -17.64 15.19 29.12
CA LYS A 329 -18.19 15.00 30.47
C LYS A 329 -19.72 15.15 30.55
N GLN A 330 -20.31 15.87 29.60
CA GLN A 330 -21.73 16.23 29.57
C GLN A 330 -22.45 15.65 28.35
N ASN A 331 -21.73 15.39 27.25
CA ASN A 331 -22.30 14.77 26.06
C ASN A 331 -22.83 13.35 26.38
N SER A 332 -24.09 13.13 26.04
CA SER A 332 -24.84 11.91 26.32
C SER A 332 -25.04 10.99 25.10
N THR A 333 -24.39 11.30 23.97
CA THR A 333 -24.70 10.70 22.65
C THR A 333 -23.50 10.02 21.98
N LEU A 334 -22.30 10.57 22.14
CA LEU A 334 -21.08 10.07 21.53
C LEU A 334 -20.60 8.79 22.24
N SER A 335 -20.85 7.64 21.59
CA SER A 335 -20.41 6.33 22.06
C SER A 335 -19.02 5.95 21.56
N THR A 336 -18.58 6.51 20.42
CA THR A 336 -17.31 6.20 19.77
C THR A 336 -16.51 7.46 19.45
N LEU A 337 -15.29 7.54 19.98
CA LEU A 337 -14.31 8.58 19.64
C LEU A 337 -13.03 7.94 19.12
N VAL A 338 -12.66 8.31 17.90
CA VAL A 338 -11.39 7.94 17.27
C VAL A 338 -10.59 9.20 17.00
N VAL A 339 -9.33 9.24 17.41
CA VAL A 339 -8.39 10.33 17.10
C VAL A 339 -7.05 9.72 16.67
N PHE A 340 -6.51 10.21 15.57
CA PHE A 340 -5.25 9.77 14.99
C PHE A 340 -4.35 10.98 14.72
N GLY A 341 -3.13 11.03 15.26
CA GLY A 341 -2.16 12.09 14.96
C GLY A 341 -1.24 12.48 16.14
N PRO A 342 0.08 12.71 15.91
CA PRO A 342 1.10 12.71 16.97
C PRO A 342 1.18 14.02 17.78
N GLN A 343 0.04 14.55 18.26
CA GLN A 343 -0.01 15.87 18.91
C GLN A 343 -0.88 15.98 20.18
N ILE A 344 -1.67 14.97 20.55
CA ILE A 344 -2.39 14.96 21.85
C ILE A 344 -1.40 14.98 23.03
N GLY A 345 -0.41 14.08 22.98
CA GLY A 345 0.58 13.87 24.02
C GLY A 345 0.01 13.42 25.37
N ALA A 346 0.91 13.27 26.36
CA ALA A 346 0.51 12.98 27.75
C ALA A 346 -0.45 14.02 28.36
N PHE A 347 -0.44 15.28 27.88
CA PHE A 347 -1.33 16.34 28.38
C PHE A 347 -2.77 16.15 27.93
N GLY A 348 -3.02 15.95 26.63
CA GLY A 348 -4.37 15.67 26.14
C GLY A 348 -4.91 14.32 26.64
N ALA A 349 -4.04 13.31 26.79
CA ALA A 349 -4.41 12.04 27.40
C ALA A 349 -4.90 12.18 28.85
N ARG A 350 -4.27 13.06 29.65
CA ARG A 350 -4.74 13.40 31.01
C ARG A 350 -6.10 14.11 31.00
N ALA A 351 -6.38 14.93 29.99
CA ALA A 351 -7.68 15.58 29.83
C ALA A 351 -8.78 14.57 29.49
N ILE A 352 -8.51 13.64 28.56
CA ILE A 352 -9.41 12.53 28.22
C ILE A 352 -9.63 11.62 29.44
N GLY A 353 -8.58 11.22 30.16
CA GLY A 353 -8.71 10.45 31.41
C GLY A 353 -9.59 11.15 32.46
N LYS A 354 -9.47 12.47 32.61
CA LYS A 354 -10.33 13.28 33.49
C LYS A 354 -11.78 13.38 33.00
N ALA A 355 -12.06 13.17 31.71
CA ALA A 355 -13.42 13.06 31.17
C ALA A 355 -14.00 11.64 31.37
N LEU A 356 -13.20 10.60 31.10
CA LEU A 356 -13.57 9.19 31.28
C LEU A 356 -13.99 8.85 32.71
N LYS A 357 -13.45 9.53 33.73
CA LYS A 357 -13.88 9.31 35.13
C LYS A 357 -15.34 9.66 35.42
N SER A 358 -16.01 10.47 34.58
CA SER A 358 -17.43 10.84 34.74
C SER A 358 -18.31 10.55 33.53
N ASN A 359 -17.74 10.32 32.35
CA ASN A 359 -18.50 9.94 31.17
C ASN A 359 -19.02 8.50 31.29
N THR A 360 -20.32 8.32 30.99
CA THR A 360 -21.04 7.04 31.06
C THR A 360 -21.54 6.53 29.71
N THR A 361 -21.13 7.17 28.61
CA THR A 361 -21.71 6.98 27.26
C THR A 361 -20.71 6.53 26.22
N LEU A 362 -19.44 6.91 26.35
CA LEU A 362 -18.35 6.51 25.48
C LEU A 362 -17.97 5.05 25.76
N THR A 363 -18.38 4.16 24.86
CA THR A 363 -18.09 2.72 24.93
C THR A 363 -16.81 2.35 24.17
N ALA A 364 -16.42 3.14 23.16
CA ALA A 364 -15.23 2.92 22.36
C ALA A 364 -14.34 4.18 22.27
N LEU A 365 -13.08 4.04 22.68
CA LEU A 365 -12.05 5.07 22.59
C LEU A 365 -10.84 4.54 21.82
N ARG A 366 -10.47 5.22 20.73
CA ARG A 366 -9.33 4.82 19.89
C ARG A 366 -8.40 6.00 19.66
N LEU A 367 -7.25 6.02 20.32
CA LEU A 367 -6.26 7.09 20.25
C LEU A 367 -4.98 6.61 19.57
N LEU A 368 -5.02 6.24 18.30
CA LEU A 368 -3.86 5.67 17.60
C LEU A 368 -2.79 6.73 17.26
N GLY A 369 -1.52 6.51 17.62
CA GLY A 369 -0.40 7.34 17.17
C GLY A 369 -0.47 8.79 17.64
N ASN A 370 -0.62 8.99 18.97
CA ASN A 370 -0.91 10.28 19.60
C ASN A 370 0.15 10.71 20.64
N ASP A 371 1.32 10.05 20.67
CA ASP A 371 2.46 10.30 21.57
C ASP A 371 2.08 10.37 23.07
N ILE A 372 1.11 9.54 23.47
CA ILE A 372 0.51 9.53 24.82
C ILE A 372 1.54 9.23 25.92
N GLY A 373 2.47 8.30 25.67
CA GLY A 373 3.52 7.89 26.60
C GLY A 373 3.02 7.24 27.91
N SER A 374 3.96 6.79 28.74
CA SER A 374 3.66 6.19 30.06
C SER A 374 2.81 7.09 30.95
N ALA A 375 3.14 8.39 30.99
CA ALA A 375 2.46 9.40 31.80
C ALA A 375 1.00 9.69 31.36
N GLY A 376 0.69 9.51 30.07
CA GLY A 376 -0.69 9.58 29.56
C GLY A 376 -1.45 8.27 29.78
N ALA A 377 -0.80 7.13 29.53
CA ALA A 377 -1.37 5.80 29.78
C ALA A 377 -1.73 5.59 31.25
N GLN A 378 -0.90 6.06 32.18
CA GLN A 378 -1.19 6.06 33.62
C GLN A 378 -2.50 6.82 33.95
N ALA A 379 -2.74 7.96 33.30
CA ALA A 379 -3.95 8.76 33.51
C ALA A 379 -5.21 8.09 32.90
N ILE A 380 -5.05 7.28 31.85
CA ILE A 380 -6.12 6.48 31.26
C ILE A 380 -6.40 5.25 32.13
N GLY A 381 -5.38 4.49 32.55
CA GLY A 381 -5.53 3.34 33.46
C GLY A 381 -6.17 3.72 34.79
N GLU A 382 -5.76 4.86 35.36
CA GLU A 382 -6.38 5.43 36.56
C GLU A 382 -7.85 5.87 36.35
N ALA A 383 -8.28 6.14 35.12
CA ALA A 383 -9.70 6.35 34.78
C ALA A 383 -10.48 5.04 34.59
N LEU A 384 -9.86 4.02 33.97
CA LEU A 384 -10.48 2.69 33.75
C LEU A 384 -10.85 1.97 35.06
N LYS A 385 -10.14 2.24 36.17
CA LYS A 385 -10.47 1.69 37.50
C LYS A 385 -11.87 2.07 37.98
N SER A 386 -12.42 3.21 37.55
CA SER A 386 -13.74 3.70 37.97
C SER A 386 -14.74 3.90 36.82
N ASN A 387 -14.28 3.92 35.56
CA ASN A 387 -15.18 4.00 34.42
C ASN A 387 -15.95 2.68 34.23
N SER A 388 -17.26 2.79 34.02
CA SER A 388 -18.19 1.66 33.88
C SER A 388 -18.91 1.60 32.52
N ALA A 389 -18.37 2.26 31.49
CA ALA A 389 -18.99 2.39 30.17
C ALA A 389 -18.08 1.92 29.03
N LEU A 390 -16.77 2.15 29.15
CA LEU A 390 -15.80 1.79 28.12
C LEU A 390 -15.64 0.27 28.04
N THR A 391 -15.93 -0.28 26.86
CA THR A 391 -15.74 -1.69 26.50
C THR A 391 -14.57 -1.89 25.55
N THR A 392 -14.24 -0.88 24.74
CA THR A 392 -13.17 -0.92 23.74
C THR A 392 -12.18 0.22 23.94
N LEU A 393 -10.90 -0.14 24.13
CA LEU A 393 -9.79 0.81 24.21
C LEU A 393 -8.68 0.42 23.22
N VAL A 394 -8.33 1.35 22.33
CA VAL A 394 -7.21 1.19 21.39
C VAL A 394 -6.23 2.33 21.60
N LEU A 395 -5.01 2.00 22.04
CA LEU A 395 -3.92 2.94 22.28
C LEU A 395 -2.69 2.64 21.39
N ASP A 396 -2.89 2.08 20.20
CA ASP A 396 -1.79 1.67 19.32
C ASP A 396 -0.82 2.83 18.98
N LYS A 397 0.46 2.52 18.82
CA LYS A 397 1.54 3.44 18.38
C LYS A 397 1.83 4.63 19.32
N ASN A 398 1.73 4.45 20.64
CA ASN A 398 1.79 5.56 21.61
C ASN A 398 3.03 5.63 22.52
N GLU A 399 4.05 4.80 22.29
CA GLU A 399 5.29 4.75 23.12
C GLU A 399 4.99 4.66 24.64
N ILE A 400 4.00 3.84 25.00
CA ILE A 400 3.48 3.67 26.36
C ILE A 400 4.55 3.17 27.34
N GLY A 401 5.43 2.28 26.89
CA GLY A 401 6.51 1.71 27.73
C GLY A 401 6.03 0.76 28.83
N GLU A 402 6.97 0.06 29.45
CA GLU A 402 6.72 -0.88 30.57
C GLU A 402 5.89 -0.26 31.69
N ALA A 403 6.29 0.92 32.18
CA ALA A 403 5.59 1.61 33.28
C ALA A 403 4.14 1.99 32.94
N GLY A 404 3.83 2.23 31.66
CA GLY A 404 2.46 2.42 31.20
C GLY A 404 1.71 1.09 31.05
N GLY A 405 2.39 0.00 30.67
CA GLY A 405 1.86 -1.37 30.68
C GLY A 405 1.42 -1.81 32.08
N LEU A 406 2.26 -1.58 33.10
CA LEU A 406 1.92 -1.82 34.51
C LEU A 406 0.66 -1.04 34.93
N ALA A 407 0.55 0.24 34.56
CA ALA A 407 -0.63 1.05 34.89
C ALA A 407 -1.92 0.61 34.17
N ILE A 408 -1.81 -0.06 33.02
CA ILE A 408 -2.93 -0.73 32.34
C ILE A 408 -3.27 -2.05 33.03
N ALA A 409 -2.27 -2.84 33.46
CA ALA A 409 -2.47 -4.08 34.20
C ALA A 409 -3.20 -3.86 35.54
N ASP A 410 -2.77 -2.86 36.34
CA ASP A 410 -3.45 -2.41 37.55
C ASP A 410 -4.94 -2.10 37.32
N ALA A 411 -5.26 -1.51 36.16
CA ALA A 411 -6.63 -1.19 35.80
C ALA A 411 -7.43 -2.43 35.40
N LEU A 412 -6.83 -3.39 34.67
CA LEU A 412 -7.48 -4.63 34.25
C LEU A 412 -7.88 -5.53 35.42
N VAL A 413 -7.11 -5.55 36.53
CA VAL A 413 -7.48 -6.30 37.74
C VAL A 413 -8.82 -5.81 38.30
N CYS A 414 -9.04 -4.50 38.34
CA CYS A 414 -10.22 -3.87 38.94
C CYS A 414 -11.40 -3.72 37.95
N ASN A 415 -11.14 -3.32 36.71
CA ASN A 415 -12.19 -3.06 35.72
C ASN A 415 -12.95 -4.36 35.35
N LYS A 416 -14.25 -4.20 35.06
CA LYS A 416 -15.19 -5.29 34.70
C LYS A 416 -16.06 -4.94 33.48
N THR A 417 -15.63 -3.99 32.65
CA THR A 417 -16.38 -3.51 31.47
C THR A 417 -15.58 -3.61 30.17
N LEU A 418 -14.25 -3.49 30.25
CA LEU A 418 -13.37 -3.58 29.10
C LEU A 418 -13.34 -5.03 28.59
N THR A 419 -13.75 -5.19 27.33
CA THR A 419 -13.73 -6.46 26.59
C THR A 419 -12.63 -6.48 25.53
N THR A 420 -12.27 -5.31 24.99
CA THR A 420 -11.29 -5.16 23.91
C THR A 420 -10.20 -4.15 24.29
N LEU A 421 -8.94 -4.60 24.29
CA LEU A 421 -7.76 -3.77 24.54
C LEU A 421 -6.72 -3.96 23.42
N SER A 422 -6.29 -2.87 22.80
CA SER A 422 -5.21 -2.88 21.82
C SER A 422 -4.08 -1.93 22.22
N LEU A 423 -2.87 -2.50 22.31
CA LEU A 423 -1.61 -1.85 22.69
C LEU A 423 -0.56 -2.12 21.59
N TYR A 424 -0.96 -2.13 20.32
CA TYR A 424 -0.06 -2.47 19.21
C TYR A 424 1.04 -1.41 19.06
N TRP A 425 2.28 -1.83 18.89
CA TRP A 425 3.43 -0.94 18.71
C TRP A 425 3.60 0.12 19.81
N CYS A 426 3.40 -0.30 21.06
CA CYS A 426 3.46 0.57 22.24
C CYS A 426 4.77 0.47 23.03
N SER A 427 5.71 -0.40 22.58
CA SER A 427 6.97 -0.72 23.26
C SER A 427 6.77 -1.12 24.73
N ILE A 428 5.74 -1.94 25.01
CA ILE A 428 5.36 -2.36 26.38
C ILE A 428 6.45 -3.19 27.08
N GLY A 429 7.32 -3.90 26.34
CA GLY A 429 8.38 -4.75 26.93
C GLY A 429 7.84 -5.99 27.65
N ASP A 430 8.74 -6.90 28.04
CA ASP A 430 8.35 -8.18 28.66
C ASP A 430 7.73 -7.98 30.04
N ALA A 431 8.34 -7.18 30.91
CA ALA A 431 7.81 -6.87 32.24
C ALA A 431 6.44 -6.17 32.19
N GLY A 432 6.20 -5.35 31.17
CA GLY A 432 4.89 -4.74 30.91
C GLY A 432 3.84 -5.75 30.47
N VAL A 433 4.23 -6.77 29.70
CA VAL A 433 3.35 -7.86 29.27
C VAL A 433 3.11 -8.88 30.37
N GLU A 434 4.12 -9.24 31.16
CA GLU A 434 4.05 -10.09 32.34
C GLU A 434 2.99 -9.57 33.33
N ALA A 435 3.03 -8.27 33.64
CA ALA A 435 2.02 -7.60 34.45
C ALA A 435 0.60 -7.71 33.83
N ILE A 436 0.47 -7.48 32.52
CA ILE A 436 -0.82 -7.56 31.81
C ILE A 436 -1.37 -8.99 31.83
N VAL A 437 -0.56 -10.02 31.57
CA VAL A 437 -1.05 -11.41 31.52
C VAL A 437 -1.37 -11.97 32.90
N HIS A 438 -0.64 -11.57 33.95
CA HIS A 438 -1.05 -11.84 35.34
C HIS A 438 -2.35 -11.10 35.74
N ALA A 439 -2.63 -9.94 35.15
CA ALA A 439 -3.95 -9.32 35.30
C ALA A 439 -5.06 -10.14 34.61
N LEU A 440 -4.77 -10.83 33.49
CA LEU A 440 -5.72 -11.75 32.83
C LEU A 440 -5.99 -13.05 33.60
N GLU A 441 -5.16 -13.45 34.57
CA GLU A 441 -5.49 -14.54 35.50
C GLU A 441 -6.65 -14.16 36.45
N LYS A 442 -6.94 -12.86 36.58
CA LYS A 442 -7.99 -12.30 37.46
C LYS A 442 -9.09 -11.54 36.71
N ASN A 443 -8.82 -11.09 35.49
CA ASN A 443 -9.79 -10.43 34.63
C ASN A 443 -10.54 -11.47 33.78
N THR A 444 -11.85 -11.54 33.97
CA THR A 444 -12.76 -12.45 33.25
C THR A 444 -13.60 -11.74 32.19
N THR A 445 -13.33 -10.46 31.90
CA THR A 445 -14.15 -9.62 31.01
C THR A 445 -13.46 -9.30 29.69
N LEU A 446 -12.13 -9.27 29.67
CA LEU A 446 -11.35 -9.06 28.46
C LEU A 446 -11.40 -10.32 27.59
N THR A 447 -11.95 -10.17 26.39
CA THR A 447 -12.07 -11.22 25.37
C THR A 447 -11.10 -11.00 24.21
N SER A 448 -10.65 -9.77 23.97
CA SER A 448 -9.77 -9.41 22.87
C SER A 448 -8.58 -8.57 23.35
N LEU A 449 -7.36 -9.05 23.09
CA LEU A 449 -6.10 -8.39 23.42
C LEU A 449 -5.14 -8.37 22.23
N ASN A 450 -4.53 -7.21 21.97
CA ASN A 450 -3.48 -7.05 20.97
C ASN A 450 -2.20 -6.46 21.60
N LEU A 451 -1.19 -7.32 21.71
CA LEU A 451 0.16 -7.01 22.23
C LEU A 451 1.22 -7.00 21.12
N GLY A 452 0.82 -6.88 19.85
CA GLY A 452 1.77 -6.89 18.75
C GLY A 452 2.79 -5.73 18.79
N ASP A 453 4.01 -5.99 18.32
CA ASP A 453 5.12 -5.04 18.17
C ASP A 453 5.54 -4.31 19.46
N ASN A 454 5.54 -5.04 20.57
CA ASN A 454 5.91 -4.54 21.89
C ASN A 454 7.33 -4.90 22.33
N ARG A 455 8.16 -5.38 21.39
CA ARG A 455 9.57 -5.78 21.59
C ARG A 455 9.76 -6.99 22.50
N LEU A 456 8.78 -7.90 22.52
CA LEU A 456 8.82 -9.09 23.38
C LEU A 456 9.91 -10.07 22.91
N ASN A 457 10.53 -10.73 23.88
CA ASN A 457 11.39 -11.91 23.72
C ASN A 457 10.73 -13.14 24.39
N SER A 458 11.49 -14.24 24.45
CA SER A 458 11.04 -15.53 24.98
C SER A 458 10.50 -15.48 26.42
N VAL A 459 10.93 -14.55 27.27
CA VAL A 459 10.37 -14.38 28.63
C VAL A 459 8.92 -13.90 28.54
N GLY A 460 8.66 -12.85 27.74
CA GLY A 460 7.30 -12.37 27.48
C GLY A 460 6.41 -13.43 26.84
N PHE A 461 6.93 -14.23 25.90
CA PHE A 461 6.17 -15.32 25.27
C PHE A 461 5.88 -16.48 26.21
N GLN A 462 6.82 -16.87 27.09
CA GLN A 462 6.58 -17.89 28.11
C GLN A 462 5.48 -17.46 29.09
N ALA A 463 5.52 -16.21 29.57
CA ALA A 463 4.46 -15.65 30.42
C ALA A 463 3.09 -15.65 29.71
N ILE A 464 3.05 -15.31 28.41
CA ILE A 464 1.83 -15.41 27.59
C ILE A 464 1.33 -16.87 27.51
N ALA A 465 2.21 -17.84 27.27
CA ALA A 465 1.84 -19.26 27.14
C ALA A 465 1.28 -19.82 28.46
N GLU A 466 1.90 -19.49 29.60
CA GLU A 466 1.43 -19.90 30.93
C GLU A 466 0.08 -19.26 31.30
N ALA A 467 -0.14 -17.99 30.94
CA ALA A 467 -1.42 -17.33 31.15
C ALA A 467 -2.52 -17.90 30.22
N LEU A 468 -2.20 -18.17 28.94
CA LEU A 468 -3.14 -18.80 27.98
C LEU A 468 -3.59 -20.19 28.43
N ALA A 469 -2.74 -20.96 29.12
CA ALA A 469 -3.10 -22.27 29.66
C ALA A 469 -4.12 -22.19 30.82
N LYS A 470 -4.30 -21.02 31.45
CA LYS A 470 -5.17 -20.80 32.62
C LYS A 470 -6.38 -19.90 32.33
N ASN A 471 -6.25 -18.92 31.44
CA ASN A 471 -7.31 -17.94 31.17
C ASN A 471 -8.46 -18.56 30.35
N THR A 472 -9.69 -18.21 30.75
CA THR A 472 -10.95 -18.72 30.17
C THR A 472 -11.87 -17.63 29.63
N SER A 473 -11.36 -16.41 29.44
CA SER A 473 -12.13 -15.26 28.90
C SER A 473 -11.66 -14.82 27.53
N LEU A 474 -10.36 -14.97 27.24
CA LEU A 474 -9.74 -14.48 26.01
C LEU A 474 -10.10 -15.38 24.83
N THR A 475 -10.70 -14.77 23.81
CA THR A 475 -11.05 -15.39 22.53
C THR A 475 -10.11 -14.93 21.41
N THR A 476 -9.54 -13.74 21.51
CA THR A 476 -8.69 -13.15 20.46
C THR A 476 -7.38 -12.64 21.05
N LEU A 477 -6.25 -13.16 20.57
CA LEU A 477 -4.91 -12.69 20.94
C LEU A 477 -4.06 -12.38 19.69
N SER A 478 -3.54 -11.16 19.61
CA SER A 478 -2.54 -10.77 18.60
C SER A 478 -1.19 -10.53 19.25
N LEU A 479 -0.17 -11.29 18.81
CA LEU A 479 1.25 -11.15 19.20
C LEU A 479 2.11 -10.63 18.04
N ALA A 480 1.47 -10.15 16.97
CA ALA A 480 2.05 -9.80 15.68
C ALA A 480 3.25 -8.82 15.76
N ARG A 481 4.31 -9.01 14.96
CA ARG A 481 5.56 -8.20 14.93
C ARG A 481 6.50 -8.32 16.15
N ASN A 482 6.22 -9.15 17.15
CA ASN A 482 7.22 -9.50 18.17
C ASN A 482 8.24 -10.55 17.63
N PHE A 483 9.40 -10.70 18.29
CA PHE A 483 10.47 -11.60 17.85
C PHE A 483 10.32 -12.99 18.49
N LEU A 484 9.54 -13.85 17.83
CA LEU A 484 9.20 -15.20 18.30
C LEU A 484 10.25 -16.23 17.86
N GLU A 485 10.84 -16.97 18.80
CA GLU A 485 11.71 -18.11 18.51
C GLU A 485 10.95 -19.45 18.43
N LEU A 486 11.66 -20.54 18.07
CA LEU A 486 11.06 -21.87 17.94
C LEU A 486 10.48 -22.40 19.27
N VAL A 487 11.19 -22.17 20.38
CA VAL A 487 10.76 -22.62 21.72
C VAL A 487 9.46 -21.90 22.13
N ASP A 488 9.38 -20.60 21.86
CA ASP A 488 8.22 -19.76 22.14
C ASP A 488 6.98 -20.23 21.36
N ALA A 489 7.16 -20.55 20.06
CA ALA A 489 6.11 -21.11 19.23
C ALA A 489 5.62 -22.48 19.74
N GLN A 490 6.51 -23.31 20.29
CA GLN A 490 6.17 -24.59 20.91
C GLN A 490 5.44 -24.41 22.25
N ALA A 491 5.83 -23.44 23.07
CA ALA A 491 5.15 -23.11 24.33
C ALA A 491 3.70 -22.66 24.09
N ILE A 492 3.49 -21.74 23.12
CA ILE A 492 2.16 -21.33 22.69
C ILE A 492 1.37 -22.53 22.14
N ALA A 493 1.95 -23.34 21.25
CA ALA A 493 1.28 -24.53 20.69
C ALA A 493 0.96 -25.61 21.74
N ALA A 494 1.67 -25.66 22.87
CA ALA A 494 1.31 -26.50 24.00
C ALA A 494 0.08 -25.95 24.74
N ALA A 495 0.04 -24.64 25.04
CA ALA A 495 -1.10 -23.98 25.68
C ALA A 495 -2.40 -24.08 24.85
N LEU A 496 -2.32 -24.05 23.52
CA LEU A 496 -3.47 -24.23 22.61
C LEU A 496 -4.11 -25.63 22.61
N LYS A 497 -3.46 -26.64 23.22
CA LYS A 497 -4.04 -27.98 23.38
C LYS A 497 -4.98 -28.07 24.57
N SER A 498 -4.74 -27.26 25.60
CA SER A 498 -5.56 -27.16 26.81
C SER A 498 -6.53 -25.97 26.79
N ASN A 499 -6.18 -24.87 26.12
CA ASN A 499 -7.07 -23.72 25.99
C ASN A 499 -8.26 -24.03 25.06
N THR A 500 -9.47 -23.82 25.55
CA THR A 500 -10.72 -24.08 24.83
C THR A 500 -11.42 -22.82 24.32
N THR A 501 -10.92 -21.62 24.65
CA THR A 501 -11.62 -20.34 24.45
C THR A 501 -11.04 -19.48 23.33
N LEU A 502 -9.75 -19.63 23.02
CA LEU A 502 -9.08 -18.82 22.00
C LEU A 502 -9.53 -19.24 20.60
N THR A 503 -10.25 -18.35 19.92
CA THR A 503 -10.75 -18.51 18.56
C THR A 503 -9.86 -17.90 17.49
N THR A 504 -8.86 -17.06 17.86
CA THR A 504 -8.02 -16.29 16.93
C THR A 504 -6.60 -16.07 17.46
N LEU A 505 -5.57 -16.32 16.63
CA LEU A 505 -4.13 -16.20 16.96
C LEU A 505 -3.28 -15.72 15.75
N ILE A 506 -2.15 -15.03 15.98
CA ILE A 506 -1.32 -14.38 14.93
C ILE A 506 0.21 -14.53 15.12
N ARG A 507 0.90 -14.88 14.01
CA ARG A 507 2.37 -14.89 13.70
C ARG A 507 3.29 -16.06 14.14
N PHE A 508 3.59 -16.99 13.21
CA PHE A 508 4.46 -18.17 13.42
C PHE A 508 5.11 -18.67 12.11
N GLY A 509 6.45 -18.65 11.99
CA GLY A 509 7.17 -19.17 10.81
C GLY A 509 7.07 -20.70 10.64
N ASP A 510 7.65 -21.27 9.57
CA ASP A 510 7.42 -22.67 9.14
C ASP A 510 7.36 -23.74 10.26
N ALA A 511 8.31 -23.74 11.20
CA ALA A 511 8.33 -24.71 12.31
C ALA A 511 7.22 -24.44 13.37
N GLY A 512 6.81 -23.20 13.56
CA GLY A 512 5.62 -22.84 14.35
C GLY A 512 4.32 -23.13 13.61
N ALA A 513 4.29 -22.99 12.28
CA ALA A 513 3.18 -23.43 11.43
C ALA A 513 2.99 -24.96 11.46
N GLN A 514 4.08 -25.74 11.54
CA GLN A 514 4.00 -27.18 11.83
C GLN A 514 3.39 -27.45 13.22
N ALA A 515 3.85 -26.76 14.27
CA ALA A 515 3.29 -26.93 15.61
C ALA A 515 1.80 -26.54 15.70
N ILE A 516 1.38 -25.52 14.95
CA ILE A 516 -0.03 -25.12 14.81
C ILE A 516 -0.82 -26.13 13.97
N ALA A 517 -0.25 -26.69 12.91
CA ALA A 517 -0.87 -27.77 12.14
C ALA A 517 -1.13 -29.01 12.99
N ASP A 518 -0.20 -29.36 13.89
CA ASP A 518 -0.35 -30.47 14.82
C ASP A 518 -1.45 -30.18 15.87
N ALA A 519 -1.56 -28.93 16.33
CA ALA A 519 -2.68 -28.50 17.18
C ALA A 519 -4.03 -28.50 16.42
N LEU A 520 -4.08 -28.03 15.17
CA LEU A 520 -5.29 -27.94 14.33
C LEU A 520 -5.97 -29.29 14.08
N ARG A 521 -5.21 -30.39 13.99
CA ARG A 521 -5.80 -31.74 13.82
C ARG A 521 -6.60 -32.16 15.06
N GLN A 522 -6.16 -31.77 16.26
CA GLN A 522 -6.79 -32.12 17.54
C GLN A 522 -7.83 -31.10 17.99
N ASN A 523 -7.55 -29.80 17.85
CA ASN A 523 -8.44 -28.71 18.25
C ASN A 523 -9.75 -28.73 17.43
N LYS A 524 -10.89 -28.46 18.11
CA LYS A 524 -12.24 -28.40 17.54
C LYS A 524 -13.02 -27.13 17.95
N THR A 525 -12.32 -26.09 18.42
CA THR A 525 -12.89 -24.81 18.86
C THR A 525 -12.41 -23.63 18.03
N LEU A 526 -11.22 -23.73 17.44
CA LEU A 526 -10.65 -22.69 16.57
C LEU A 526 -11.43 -22.62 15.25
N THR A 527 -12.05 -21.47 15.02
CA THR A 527 -12.76 -21.12 13.77
C THR A 527 -11.97 -20.15 12.89
N CYS A 528 -11.04 -19.39 13.47
CA CYS A 528 -10.33 -18.30 12.80
C CYS A 528 -8.81 -18.37 13.04
N LEU A 529 -8.01 -18.25 11.98
CA LEU A 529 -6.55 -18.33 12.08
C LEU A 529 -5.89 -17.30 11.15
N HIS A 530 -5.22 -16.31 11.76
CA HIS A 530 -4.65 -15.16 11.05
C HIS A 530 -3.13 -15.24 11.05
N LEU A 531 -2.58 -16.01 10.12
CA LEU A 531 -1.14 -16.20 9.91
C LEU A 531 -0.53 -15.13 8.97
N GLU A 532 -0.88 -13.86 9.14
CA GLU A 532 -0.26 -12.75 8.39
C GLU A 532 1.24 -12.59 8.72
N HIS A 533 2.08 -12.29 7.71
CA HIS A 533 3.49 -11.88 7.90
C HIS A 533 4.36 -12.88 8.71
N CYS A 534 4.06 -14.17 8.64
CA CYS A 534 4.68 -15.18 9.49
C CYS A 534 6.08 -15.63 9.07
N ARG A 535 6.48 -15.44 7.80
CA ARG A 535 7.58 -16.18 7.14
C ARG A 535 7.31 -17.70 7.04
N ILE A 536 6.07 -18.07 6.72
CA ILE A 536 5.72 -19.44 6.33
C ILE A 536 6.08 -19.61 4.84
N GLY A 537 6.86 -20.64 4.53
CA GLY A 537 7.21 -21.09 3.19
C GLY A 537 6.46 -22.38 2.83
N THR A 538 7.07 -23.23 2.00
CA THR A 538 6.44 -24.47 1.51
C THR A 538 6.09 -25.43 2.64
N ALA A 539 6.98 -25.62 3.62
CA ALA A 539 6.84 -26.69 4.62
C ALA A 539 5.67 -26.44 5.58
N GLY A 540 5.54 -25.22 6.12
CA GLY A 540 4.44 -24.86 6.99
C GLY A 540 3.11 -24.77 6.25
N LEU A 541 3.10 -24.33 4.98
CA LEU A 541 1.89 -24.37 4.14
C LEU A 541 1.43 -25.81 3.87
N GLN A 542 2.35 -26.75 3.62
CA GLN A 542 2.03 -28.17 3.48
C GLN A 542 1.51 -28.78 4.79
N ALA A 543 2.13 -28.45 5.93
CA ALA A 543 1.67 -28.88 7.25
C ALA A 543 0.24 -28.40 7.54
N ILE A 544 -0.04 -27.11 7.31
CA ILE A 544 -1.38 -26.50 7.46
C ILE A 544 -2.38 -27.14 6.50
N SER A 545 -2.04 -27.30 5.22
CA SER A 545 -2.91 -27.97 4.23
C SER A 545 -3.27 -29.39 4.68
N GLY A 546 -2.29 -30.17 5.14
CA GLY A 546 -2.48 -31.52 5.69
C GLY A 546 -3.09 -31.58 7.10
N ALA A 547 -3.38 -30.44 7.72
CA ALA A 547 -4.25 -30.36 8.89
C ALA A 547 -5.68 -29.99 8.49
N LEU A 548 -5.87 -29.13 7.50
CA LEU A 548 -7.17 -28.65 7.02
C LEU A 548 -7.96 -29.67 6.16
N THR A 549 -7.32 -30.75 5.72
CA THR A 549 -8.04 -31.94 5.22
C THR A 549 -8.71 -32.77 6.33
N GLN A 550 -8.35 -32.54 7.60
CA GLN A 550 -8.88 -33.26 8.77
C GLN A 550 -9.58 -32.35 9.79
N ASN A 551 -9.29 -31.04 9.77
CA ASN A 551 -10.00 -30.03 10.54
C ASN A 551 -11.22 -29.56 9.76
N ASN A 552 -12.38 -29.62 10.42
CA ASN A 552 -13.69 -29.21 9.91
C ASN A 552 -14.31 -28.07 10.74
N THR A 553 -13.52 -27.36 11.55
CA THR A 553 -13.96 -26.29 12.44
C THR A 553 -13.44 -24.92 12.01
N LEU A 554 -12.29 -24.86 11.33
CA LEU A 554 -11.73 -23.63 10.80
C LEU A 554 -12.56 -23.15 9.59
N THR A 555 -13.14 -21.97 9.72
CA THR A 555 -13.92 -21.28 8.69
C THR A 555 -13.13 -20.15 8.02
N THR A 556 -12.17 -19.56 8.74
CA THR A 556 -11.39 -18.41 8.26
C THR A 556 -9.89 -18.66 8.39
N LEU A 557 -9.18 -18.56 7.27
CA LEU A 557 -7.72 -18.66 7.21
C LEU A 557 -7.15 -17.47 6.45
N ASN A 558 -6.35 -16.67 7.13
CA ASN A 558 -5.58 -15.59 6.50
C ASN A 558 -4.10 -15.98 6.50
N LEU A 559 -3.48 -15.98 5.31
CA LEU A 559 -2.07 -16.35 5.11
C LEU A 559 -1.29 -15.19 4.47
N SER A 560 -1.83 -13.97 4.55
CA SER A 560 -1.32 -12.78 3.87
C SER A 560 0.13 -12.44 4.20
N MET A 561 0.81 -11.75 3.28
CA MET A 561 2.18 -11.23 3.47
C MET A 561 3.24 -12.28 3.84
N ASN A 562 3.01 -13.56 3.52
CA ASN A 562 4.00 -14.64 3.63
C ASN A 562 4.81 -14.83 2.32
N PRO A 563 6.04 -15.38 2.40
CA PRO A 563 6.79 -15.85 1.25
C PRO A 563 6.23 -17.18 0.73
N ILE A 564 4.96 -17.18 0.30
CA ILE A 564 4.23 -18.31 -0.26
C ILE A 564 4.87 -18.73 -1.60
N PRO A 565 5.46 -19.93 -1.71
CA PRO A 565 5.97 -20.45 -2.98
C PRO A 565 4.89 -21.29 -3.68
N ASP A 566 4.96 -21.42 -5.00
CA ASP A 566 3.99 -22.16 -5.83
C ASP A 566 3.57 -23.51 -5.25
N VAL A 567 4.53 -24.28 -4.71
CA VAL A 567 4.28 -25.62 -4.14
C VAL A 567 3.41 -25.57 -2.89
N GLY A 568 3.61 -24.56 -2.03
CA GLY A 568 2.78 -24.33 -0.84
C GLY A 568 1.40 -23.83 -1.22
N ALA A 569 1.30 -22.96 -2.22
CA ALA A 569 0.02 -22.48 -2.75
C ALA A 569 -0.80 -23.61 -3.39
N ASN A 570 -0.18 -24.43 -4.24
CA ASN A 570 -0.84 -25.58 -4.85
C ASN A 570 -1.31 -26.61 -3.82
N SER A 571 -0.61 -26.74 -2.69
CA SER A 571 -1.04 -27.59 -1.56
C SER A 571 -2.35 -27.09 -0.91
N ILE A 572 -2.52 -25.76 -0.80
CA ILE A 572 -3.79 -25.15 -0.35
C ILE A 572 -4.88 -25.33 -1.43
N ALA A 573 -4.56 -25.11 -2.71
CA ALA A 573 -5.53 -25.24 -3.80
C ALA A 573 -6.07 -26.67 -3.95
N GLU A 574 -5.24 -27.70 -3.74
CA GLU A 574 -5.67 -29.09 -3.75
C GLU A 574 -6.58 -29.41 -2.53
N MET A 575 -6.21 -28.92 -1.34
CA MET A 575 -7.01 -29.05 -0.12
C MET A 575 -8.40 -28.42 -0.29
N LEU A 576 -8.49 -27.24 -0.90
CA LEU A 576 -9.75 -26.54 -1.19
C LEU A 576 -10.75 -27.35 -2.02
N LYS A 577 -10.33 -28.26 -2.90
CA LYS A 577 -11.27 -29.10 -3.67
C LYS A 577 -12.13 -30.02 -2.79
N SER A 578 -11.63 -30.35 -1.59
CA SER A 578 -12.24 -31.33 -0.68
C SER A 578 -12.68 -30.75 0.67
N ASN A 579 -12.10 -29.63 1.11
CA ASN A 579 -12.49 -28.99 2.37
C ASN A 579 -13.87 -28.32 2.25
N THR A 580 -14.72 -28.57 3.26
CA THR A 580 -16.11 -28.10 3.34
C THR A 580 -16.36 -27.15 4.52
N SER A 581 -15.34 -26.77 5.29
CA SER A 581 -15.48 -25.86 6.43
C SER A 581 -15.00 -24.44 6.14
N LEU A 582 -14.02 -24.28 5.27
CA LEU A 582 -13.32 -23.01 5.05
C LEU A 582 -14.12 -22.08 4.14
N THR A 583 -14.79 -21.10 4.75
CA THR A 583 -15.61 -20.10 4.06
C THR A 583 -14.80 -18.90 3.59
N THR A 584 -13.65 -18.61 4.20
CA THR A 584 -12.88 -17.38 3.98
C THR A 584 -11.38 -17.66 3.86
N LEU A 585 -10.76 -17.19 2.79
CA LEU A 585 -9.33 -17.34 2.52
C LEU A 585 -8.68 -16.04 2.02
N ASP A 586 -7.71 -15.51 2.77
CA ASP A 586 -7.10 -14.20 2.49
C ASP A 586 -5.65 -14.25 1.96
N GLN A 587 -5.44 -13.60 0.81
CA GLN A 587 -4.20 -13.15 0.15
C GLN A 587 -3.10 -14.22 0.02
N LEU A 588 -3.36 -15.19 -0.84
CA LEU A 588 -2.42 -16.24 -1.23
C LEU A 588 -1.93 -16.09 -2.68
N ARG A 589 -0.61 -16.19 -2.88
CA ARG A 589 0.05 -16.25 -4.20
C ARG A 589 -0.14 -17.61 -4.85
N PHE A 590 -1.28 -17.79 -5.52
CA PHE A 590 -1.58 -18.99 -6.31
C PHE A 590 -1.10 -18.88 -7.75
N LYS A 591 -0.78 -20.03 -8.36
CA LYS A 591 -0.96 -20.20 -9.80
C LYS A 591 -2.44 -20.19 -10.13
N VAL A 592 -2.81 -19.41 -11.15
CA VAL A 592 -4.22 -19.03 -11.35
C VAL A 592 -5.10 -20.20 -11.82
N HIS A 593 -4.50 -21.19 -12.50
CA HIS A 593 -5.21 -22.39 -12.96
C HIS A 593 -5.67 -23.26 -11.77
N GLU A 594 -4.78 -23.52 -10.80
CA GLU A 594 -5.03 -24.39 -9.67
C GLU A 594 -6.13 -23.84 -8.74
N ILE A 595 -6.14 -22.53 -8.47
CA ILE A 595 -7.21 -21.90 -7.67
C ILE A 595 -8.54 -21.80 -8.44
N ALA A 596 -8.52 -21.59 -9.75
CA ALA A 596 -9.74 -21.60 -10.56
C ALA A 596 -10.37 -23.00 -10.65
N GLU A 597 -9.56 -24.05 -10.73
CA GLU A 597 -10.07 -25.43 -10.71
C GLU A 597 -10.61 -25.82 -9.33
N ALA A 598 -9.98 -25.33 -8.25
CA ALA A 598 -10.55 -25.44 -6.90
C ALA A 598 -11.90 -24.72 -6.78
N LEU A 599 -12.04 -23.50 -7.34
CA LEU A 599 -13.30 -22.74 -7.32
C LEU A 599 -14.44 -23.42 -8.09
N LYS A 600 -14.17 -24.21 -9.14
CA LYS A 600 -15.22 -24.98 -9.83
C LYS A 600 -15.78 -26.13 -8.98
N GLN A 601 -14.96 -26.71 -8.11
CA GLN A 601 -15.29 -27.91 -7.33
C GLN A 601 -15.74 -27.59 -5.90
N ASN A 602 -15.21 -26.51 -5.30
CA ASN A 602 -15.48 -26.17 -3.91
C ASN A 602 -16.90 -25.60 -3.69
N THR A 603 -17.58 -26.14 -2.68
CA THR A 603 -18.98 -25.82 -2.33
C THR A 603 -19.16 -25.02 -1.03
N ALA A 604 -18.07 -24.56 -0.40
CA ALA A 604 -18.09 -23.94 0.94
C ALA A 604 -17.47 -22.52 1.00
N LEU A 605 -16.52 -22.20 0.12
CA LEU A 605 -15.78 -20.96 0.10
C LEU A 605 -16.67 -19.81 -0.40
N THR A 606 -17.07 -18.92 0.50
CA THR A 606 -17.91 -17.75 0.18
C THR A 606 -17.07 -16.50 -0.06
N THR A 607 -15.85 -16.43 0.49
CA THR A 607 -14.95 -15.28 0.40
C THR A 607 -13.55 -15.71 -0.01
N LEU A 608 -13.07 -15.17 -1.13
CA LEU A 608 -11.69 -15.31 -1.59
C LEU A 608 -11.08 -13.93 -1.79
N ASP A 609 -9.98 -13.64 -1.10
CA ASP A 609 -9.10 -12.53 -1.42
C ASP A 609 -7.82 -13.06 -2.07
N VAL A 610 -7.65 -12.74 -3.35
CA VAL A 610 -6.44 -13.02 -4.13
C VAL A 610 -5.81 -11.72 -4.64
N SER A 611 -5.90 -10.65 -3.86
CA SER A 611 -5.24 -9.36 -4.12
C SER A 611 -3.70 -9.48 -4.08
N ARG A 612 -2.98 -8.58 -4.78
CA ARG A 612 -1.50 -8.46 -4.80
C ARG A 612 -0.73 -9.69 -5.32
N ASN A 613 -1.33 -10.42 -6.26
CA ASN A 613 -0.82 -11.67 -6.80
C ASN A 613 -0.34 -11.64 -8.26
N VAL A 614 -0.42 -10.48 -8.94
CA VAL A 614 0.03 -10.31 -10.35
C VAL A 614 -0.69 -11.29 -11.30
N ILE A 615 -1.99 -11.51 -11.07
CA ILE A 615 -2.85 -12.45 -11.83
C ILE A 615 -2.90 -12.12 -13.33
N GLY A 616 -2.87 -10.83 -13.69
CA GLY A 616 -2.90 -10.36 -15.08
C GLY A 616 -4.21 -10.67 -15.82
N ALA A 617 -4.27 -10.25 -17.09
CA ALA A 617 -5.46 -10.44 -17.92
C ALA A 617 -5.83 -11.92 -18.16
N VAL A 618 -4.83 -12.77 -18.43
CA VAL A 618 -5.03 -14.21 -18.70
C VAL A 618 -5.51 -14.93 -17.44
N GLY A 619 -4.94 -14.62 -16.27
CA GLY A 619 -5.42 -15.18 -15.01
C GLY A 619 -6.85 -14.75 -14.68
N ALA A 620 -7.19 -13.48 -14.93
CA ALA A 620 -8.55 -12.98 -14.76
C ALA A 620 -9.56 -13.68 -15.69
N GLN A 621 -9.17 -14.02 -16.93
CA GLN A 621 -10.00 -14.83 -17.83
C GLN A 621 -10.26 -16.24 -17.28
N ILE A 622 -9.23 -16.91 -16.76
CA ILE A 622 -9.34 -18.24 -16.14
C ILE A 622 -10.25 -18.22 -14.90
N ILE A 623 -10.10 -17.22 -14.03
CA ILE A 623 -11.00 -17.00 -12.88
C ILE A 623 -12.43 -16.71 -13.35
N SER A 624 -12.60 -15.90 -14.40
CA SER A 624 -13.92 -15.57 -14.97
C SER A 624 -14.67 -16.80 -15.47
N GLU A 625 -13.98 -17.78 -16.03
CA GLU A 625 -14.60 -19.04 -16.46
C GLU A 625 -15.03 -19.91 -15.27
N ALA A 626 -14.23 -19.95 -14.20
CA ALA A 626 -14.63 -20.59 -12.95
C ALA A 626 -15.84 -19.89 -12.30
N LEU A 627 -15.92 -18.54 -12.36
CA LEU A 627 -17.04 -17.77 -11.82
C LEU A 627 -18.37 -17.99 -12.54
N LYS A 628 -18.39 -18.32 -13.83
CA LYS A 628 -19.64 -18.68 -14.53
C LYS A 628 -20.27 -19.94 -13.89
N GLN A 629 -19.42 -20.89 -13.51
CA GLN A 629 -19.81 -22.20 -12.99
C GLN A 629 -20.07 -22.16 -11.47
N ASN A 630 -19.18 -21.54 -10.69
CA ASN A 630 -19.29 -21.44 -9.24
C ASN A 630 -20.57 -20.69 -8.79
N LYS A 631 -21.27 -21.24 -7.80
CA LYS A 631 -22.52 -20.69 -7.22
C LYS A 631 -22.42 -20.42 -5.71
N THR A 632 -21.23 -20.38 -5.14
CA THR A 632 -20.98 -20.34 -3.69
C THR A 632 -20.13 -19.14 -3.24
N LEU A 633 -19.25 -18.65 -4.11
CA LEU A 633 -18.42 -17.47 -3.86
C LEU A 633 -19.27 -16.20 -3.95
N THR A 634 -19.51 -15.56 -2.81
CA THR A 634 -20.28 -14.31 -2.70
C THR A 634 -19.37 -13.08 -2.69
N THR A 635 -18.12 -13.22 -2.25
CA THR A 635 -17.13 -12.14 -2.18
C THR A 635 -15.84 -12.53 -2.88
N LEU A 636 -15.42 -11.74 -3.87
CA LEU A 636 -14.14 -11.88 -4.55
C LEU A 636 -13.36 -10.57 -4.48
N ARG A 637 -12.16 -10.61 -3.90
CA ARG A 637 -11.19 -9.52 -3.99
C ARG A 637 -10.07 -9.89 -4.94
N LEU A 638 -9.87 -9.03 -5.92
CA LEU A 638 -8.87 -9.14 -6.97
C LEU A 638 -7.98 -7.88 -6.98
N ASN A 639 -7.86 -7.16 -5.87
CA ASN A 639 -7.21 -5.85 -5.86
C ASN A 639 -5.70 -5.94 -6.23
N GLU A 640 -5.14 -4.92 -6.87
CA GLU A 640 -3.69 -4.81 -7.14
C GLU A 640 -3.11 -6.03 -7.91
N ASN A 641 -3.75 -6.46 -9.01
CA ASN A 641 -3.38 -7.65 -9.77
C ASN A 641 -2.98 -7.42 -11.24
N HIS A 642 -2.91 -6.16 -11.69
CA HIS A 642 -2.57 -5.79 -13.06
C HIS A 642 -3.50 -6.43 -14.13
N ILE A 643 -4.79 -6.52 -13.82
CA ILE A 643 -5.78 -7.23 -14.65
C ILE A 643 -6.03 -6.53 -16.01
N GLY A 644 -6.18 -5.20 -16.04
CA GLY A 644 -6.41 -4.38 -17.24
C GLY A 644 -7.68 -4.71 -18.05
N ALA A 645 -7.96 -3.92 -19.08
CA ALA A 645 -9.15 -4.05 -19.94
C ALA A 645 -9.54 -5.49 -20.36
N PRO A 646 -8.64 -6.37 -20.86
CA PRO A 646 -9.05 -7.68 -21.36
C PRO A 646 -9.48 -8.64 -20.24
N GLY A 647 -8.92 -8.47 -19.04
CA GLY A 647 -9.33 -9.22 -17.85
C GLY A 647 -10.60 -8.66 -17.22
N VAL A 648 -10.75 -7.33 -17.14
CA VAL A 648 -11.98 -6.68 -16.65
C VAL A 648 -13.17 -7.02 -17.56
N LYS A 649 -12.97 -7.04 -18.89
CA LYS A 649 -13.99 -7.47 -19.85
C LYS A 649 -14.43 -8.92 -19.60
N ALA A 650 -13.48 -9.84 -19.34
CA ALA A 650 -13.82 -11.23 -19.02
C ALA A 650 -14.63 -11.36 -17.71
N ILE A 651 -14.28 -10.57 -16.70
CA ILE A 651 -15.03 -10.51 -15.43
C ILE A 651 -16.43 -9.92 -15.65
N ALA A 652 -16.57 -8.90 -16.50
CA ALA A 652 -17.86 -8.33 -16.88
C ALA A 652 -18.75 -9.37 -17.59
N GLU A 653 -18.21 -10.17 -18.51
CA GLU A 653 -18.98 -11.28 -19.13
C GLU A 653 -19.35 -12.36 -18.11
N ALA A 654 -18.49 -12.68 -17.14
CA ALA A 654 -18.83 -13.60 -16.06
C ALA A 654 -19.93 -13.06 -15.13
N LEU A 655 -19.92 -11.75 -14.81
CA LEU A 655 -20.94 -11.10 -13.99
C LEU A 655 -22.35 -11.18 -14.61
N LYS A 656 -22.49 -11.18 -15.94
CA LYS A 656 -23.81 -11.34 -16.60
C LYS A 656 -24.46 -12.70 -16.33
N VAL A 657 -23.66 -13.73 -16.04
CA VAL A 657 -24.09 -15.13 -15.91
C VAL A 657 -23.95 -15.66 -14.46
N ASN A 658 -23.10 -15.03 -13.64
CA ASN A 658 -22.94 -15.40 -12.24
C ASN A 658 -24.13 -14.90 -11.40
N THR A 659 -24.63 -15.78 -10.52
CA THR A 659 -25.83 -15.58 -9.71
C THR A 659 -25.55 -15.74 -8.20
N ALA A 660 -24.30 -15.54 -7.77
CA ALA A 660 -23.85 -15.77 -6.39
C ALA A 660 -23.00 -14.61 -5.84
N LEU A 661 -22.19 -13.98 -6.69
CA LEU A 661 -21.30 -12.90 -6.31
C LEU A 661 -22.12 -11.65 -5.94
N THR A 662 -21.99 -11.23 -4.70
CA THR A 662 -22.63 -10.04 -4.12
C THR A 662 -21.63 -8.91 -3.88
N THR A 663 -20.33 -9.22 -3.79
CA THR A 663 -19.24 -8.27 -3.59
C THR A 663 -18.06 -8.56 -4.52
N LEU A 664 -17.62 -7.55 -5.26
CA LEU A 664 -16.44 -7.60 -6.13
C LEU A 664 -15.53 -6.40 -5.87
N GLU A 665 -14.23 -6.66 -5.66
CA GLU A 665 -13.21 -5.62 -5.52
C GLU A 665 -12.11 -5.75 -6.60
N LEU A 666 -11.95 -4.69 -7.41
CA LEU A 666 -11.02 -4.56 -8.54
C LEU A 666 -10.14 -3.30 -8.44
N ASP A 667 -10.02 -2.68 -7.27
CA ASP A 667 -9.10 -1.56 -7.01
C ASP A 667 -7.64 -1.96 -7.31
N GLY A 668 -6.73 -1.06 -7.64
CA GLY A 668 -5.33 -1.43 -7.90
C GLY A 668 -5.03 -2.04 -9.28
N ASN A 669 -6.03 -2.21 -10.16
CA ASN A 669 -5.89 -3.02 -11.39
C ASN A 669 -5.62 -2.24 -12.68
N SER A 670 -5.31 -0.95 -12.56
CA SER A 670 -5.37 0.03 -13.67
C SER A 670 -6.76 0.06 -14.30
N ILE A 671 -7.68 0.69 -13.58
CA ILE A 671 -9.09 0.87 -13.97
C ILE A 671 -9.28 2.34 -14.35
N GLY A 672 -9.53 2.60 -15.63
CA GLY A 672 -9.87 3.91 -16.18
C GLY A 672 -11.22 3.91 -16.91
N ASP A 673 -11.34 4.77 -17.93
CA ASP A 673 -12.57 4.93 -18.72
C ASP A 673 -12.95 3.66 -19.51
N ALA A 674 -11.99 2.92 -20.06
CA ALA A 674 -12.26 1.71 -20.84
C ALA A 674 -12.75 0.54 -19.96
N GLU A 675 -12.13 0.33 -18.80
CA GLU A 675 -12.52 -0.71 -17.84
C GLU A 675 -13.88 -0.43 -17.21
N THR A 676 -14.18 0.84 -16.91
CA THR A 676 -15.50 1.25 -16.40
C THR A 676 -16.58 1.15 -17.47
N GLN A 677 -16.29 1.47 -18.74
CA GLN A 677 -17.18 1.18 -19.87
C GLN A 677 -17.42 -0.32 -20.07
N ALA A 678 -16.40 -1.17 -19.87
CA ALA A 678 -16.55 -2.62 -20.03
C ALA A 678 -17.44 -3.26 -18.95
N ILE A 679 -17.33 -2.82 -17.69
CA ILE A 679 -18.14 -3.38 -16.59
C ILE A 679 -19.55 -2.76 -16.50
N ALA A 680 -19.74 -1.52 -16.94
CA ALA A 680 -21.01 -0.79 -16.83
C ALA A 680 -22.25 -1.56 -17.37
N PRO A 681 -22.23 -2.21 -18.56
CA PRO A 681 -23.35 -3.02 -19.04
C PRO A 681 -23.63 -4.25 -18.16
N ALA A 682 -22.59 -4.88 -17.62
CA ALA A 682 -22.74 -6.02 -16.71
C ALA A 682 -23.40 -5.62 -15.38
N LEU A 683 -23.21 -4.37 -14.92
CA LEU A 683 -23.92 -3.84 -13.75
C LEU A 683 -25.43 -3.65 -14.01
N VAL A 684 -25.85 -3.39 -15.25
CA VAL A 684 -27.29 -3.26 -15.57
C VAL A 684 -27.96 -4.64 -15.67
N GLN A 685 -27.23 -5.66 -16.14
CA GLN A 685 -27.74 -7.03 -16.32
C GLN A 685 -27.64 -7.91 -15.07
N ASN A 686 -26.60 -7.75 -14.24
CA ASN A 686 -26.42 -8.58 -13.05
C ASN A 686 -27.43 -8.22 -11.95
N THR A 687 -28.03 -9.26 -11.35
CA THR A 687 -29.13 -9.14 -10.38
C THR A 687 -28.72 -9.38 -8.92
N THR A 688 -27.43 -9.66 -8.64
CA THR A 688 -26.93 -10.14 -7.34
C THR A 688 -25.84 -9.27 -6.72
N LEU A 689 -25.11 -8.49 -7.51
CA LEU A 689 -23.99 -7.66 -7.07
C LEU A 689 -24.50 -6.44 -6.32
N THR A 690 -24.22 -6.39 -5.02
CA THR A 690 -24.65 -5.34 -4.09
C THR A 690 -23.52 -4.39 -3.70
N SER A 691 -22.26 -4.82 -3.82
CA SER A 691 -21.09 -3.99 -3.56
C SER A 691 -20.03 -4.13 -4.66
N LEU A 692 -19.59 -3.01 -5.21
CA LEU A 692 -18.51 -2.94 -6.19
C LEU A 692 -17.45 -1.92 -5.74
N LYS A 693 -16.18 -2.33 -5.79
CA LYS A 693 -15.03 -1.44 -5.65
C LYS A 693 -14.21 -1.45 -6.93
N LEU A 694 -14.06 -0.28 -7.56
CA LEU A 694 -13.23 -0.05 -8.75
C LEU A 694 -12.20 1.03 -8.45
N GLY A 695 -11.04 0.97 -9.12
CA GLY A 695 -10.13 2.11 -9.09
C GLY A 695 -8.69 1.81 -9.48
N ASN A 696 -8.02 2.83 -10.00
CA ASN A 696 -6.61 3.14 -9.73
C ASN A 696 -6.18 4.45 -10.41
N ASP A 697 -6.60 4.62 -11.66
CA ASP A 697 -6.04 5.57 -12.61
C ASP A 697 -6.93 6.83 -12.72
N VAL A 698 -6.93 7.50 -13.87
CA VAL A 698 -7.81 8.64 -14.16
C VAL A 698 -9.21 8.13 -14.50
N LEU A 699 -10.23 8.61 -13.77
CA LEU A 699 -11.62 8.47 -14.20
C LEU A 699 -12.03 9.77 -14.91
N GLY A 700 -12.11 9.65 -16.24
CA GLY A 700 -12.48 10.71 -17.16
C GLY A 700 -13.98 10.84 -17.35
N LYS A 701 -14.37 11.56 -18.41
CA LYS A 701 -15.80 11.82 -18.70
C LYS A 701 -16.53 10.56 -19.17
N ALA A 702 -15.87 9.67 -19.93
CA ALA A 702 -16.55 8.57 -20.61
C ALA A 702 -16.85 7.43 -19.64
N GLY A 703 -15.91 7.11 -18.75
CA GLY A 703 -16.09 6.13 -17.68
C GLY A 703 -17.10 6.60 -16.64
N ALA A 704 -17.01 7.87 -16.22
CA ALA A 704 -18.00 8.47 -15.33
C ALA A 704 -19.41 8.52 -15.94
N HIS A 705 -19.54 8.76 -17.24
CA HIS A 705 -20.83 8.69 -17.93
C HIS A 705 -21.37 7.25 -18.02
N ALA A 706 -20.52 6.26 -18.28
CA ALA A 706 -20.91 4.85 -18.28
C ALA A 706 -21.42 4.41 -16.89
N ILE A 707 -20.69 4.72 -15.82
CA ILE A 707 -21.12 4.47 -14.43
C ILE A 707 -22.41 5.23 -14.10
N ALA A 708 -22.54 6.49 -14.50
CA ALA A 708 -23.75 7.28 -14.29
C ALA A 708 -24.97 6.70 -15.01
N LYS A 709 -24.82 6.22 -16.26
CA LYS A 709 -25.89 5.53 -17.00
C LYS A 709 -26.30 4.25 -16.29
N SER A 710 -25.34 3.42 -15.87
CA SER A 710 -25.62 2.21 -15.10
C SER A 710 -26.29 2.50 -13.75
N LEU A 711 -25.89 3.55 -13.02
CA LEU A 711 -26.53 3.94 -11.75
C LEU A 711 -28.00 4.37 -11.91
N LYS A 712 -28.38 4.98 -13.04
CA LYS A 712 -29.79 5.30 -13.33
C LYS A 712 -30.65 4.06 -13.64
N GLN A 713 -30.04 2.94 -14.04
CA GLN A 713 -30.74 1.72 -14.49
C GLN A 713 -30.64 0.54 -13.51
N ASN A 714 -29.59 0.49 -12.68
CA ASN A 714 -29.33 -0.61 -11.76
C ASN A 714 -30.23 -0.54 -10.51
N SER A 715 -30.85 -1.69 -10.17
CA SER A 715 -31.80 -1.84 -9.06
C SER A 715 -31.27 -2.70 -7.88
N LYS A 716 -29.94 -2.88 -7.75
CA LYS A 716 -29.32 -3.85 -6.82
C LYS A 716 -28.05 -3.39 -6.10
N LEU A 717 -27.28 -2.49 -6.70
CA LEU A 717 -25.98 -2.03 -6.21
C LEU A 717 -26.20 -1.04 -5.06
N ALA A 718 -26.06 -1.54 -3.84
CA ALA A 718 -26.19 -0.76 -2.60
C ALA A 718 -24.90 -0.01 -2.23
N SER A 719 -23.74 -0.46 -2.70
CA SER A 719 -22.42 0.08 -2.38
C SER A 719 -21.56 0.22 -3.64
N LEU A 720 -21.11 1.45 -3.93
CA LEU A 720 -20.16 1.74 -4.99
C LEU A 720 -18.98 2.53 -4.42
N LYS A 721 -17.78 1.98 -4.63
CA LYS A 721 -16.51 2.57 -4.22
C LYS A 721 -15.65 2.81 -5.46
N LEU A 722 -15.21 4.05 -5.67
CA LEU A 722 -14.39 4.48 -6.80
C LEU A 722 -13.10 5.14 -6.28
N SER A 723 -11.93 4.58 -6.62
CA SER A 723 -10.62 5.17 -6.33
C SER A 723 -9.98 5.68 -7.62
N ALA A 724 -9.91 6.99 -7.82
CA ALA A 724 -9.43 7.55 -9.08
C ALA A 724 -8.85 8.96 -8.94
N SER A 725 -8.02 9.35 -9.90
CA SER A 725 -7.78 10.76 -10.20
C SER A 725 -8.97 11.29 -10.99
N PHE A 726 -10.00 11.75 -10.28
CA PHE A 726 -11.25 12.24 -10.89
C PHE A 726 -11.06 13.61 -11.56
N VAL A 727 -11.50 13.72 -12.82
CA VAL A 727 -11.75 15.03 -13.44
C VAL A 727 -13.00 15.65 -12.81
N ALA A 728 -13.08 16.98 -12.63
CA ALA A 728 -14.23 17.63 -11.98
C ALA A 728 -15.59 17.27 -12.62
N CYS A 729 -15.62 17.10 -13.95
CA CYS A 729 -16.82 16.67 -14.68
C CYS A 729 -17.22 15.21 -14.45
N ALA A 730 -16.31 14.34 -14.04
CA ALA A 730 -16.63 12.97 -13.65
C ALA A 730 -17.48 12.96 -12.38
N VAL A 731 -17.07 13.73 -11.36
CA VAL A 731 -17.80 13.87 -10.09
C VAL A 731 -19.18 14.49 -10.31
N GLN A 732 -19.28 15.57 -11.11
CA GLN A 732 -20.57 16.17 -11.52
C GLN A 732 -21.50 15.14 -12.18
N THR A 733 -20.98 14.34 -13.12
CA THR A 733 -21.76 13.36 -13.88
C THR A 733 -22.28 12.22 -12.99
N ILE A 734 -21.46 11.74 -12.04
CA ILE A 734 -21.86 10.72 -11.07
C ILE A 734 -22.88 11.28 -10.08
N ALA A 735 -22.64 12.47 -9.52
CA ALA A 735 -23.56 13.11 -8.57
C ALA A 735 -24.95 13.37 -9.19
N ALA A 736 -25.00 13.82 -10.44
CA ALA A 736 -26.26 14.00 -11.18
C ALA A 736 -27.04 12.69 -11.42
N ALA A 737 -26.38 11.52 -11.42
CA ALA A 737 -27.06 10.23 -11.49
C ALA A 737 -27.73 9.82 -10.17
N LEU A 738 -27.15 10.22 -9.02
CA LEU A 738 -27.69 9.91 -7.69
C LEU A 738 -29.10 10.46 -7.48
N LYS A 739 -29.44 11.59 -8.11
CA LYS A 739 -30.78 12.19 -8.11
C LYS A 739 -31.90 11.21 -8.54
N HIS A 740 -31.57 10.24 -9.39
CA HIS A 740 -32.52 9.26 -9.92
C HIS A 740 -32.30 7.84 -9.38
N ASN A 741 -31.17 7.57 -8.72
CA ASN A 741 -30.89 6.25 -8.17
C ASN A 741 -31.59 6.08 -6.82
N THR A 742 -32.28 4.95 -6.64
CA THR A 742 -33.12 4.63 -5.47
C THR A 742 -32.64 3.38 -4.72
N THR A 743 -31.38 3.00 -4.90
CA THR A 743 -30.86 1.69 -4.46
C THR A 743 -29.47 1.76 -3.83
N LEU A 744 -28.65 2.73 -4.23
CA LEU A 744 -27.35 3.02 -3.64
C LEU A 744 -27.55 3.65 -2.25
N THR A 745 -26.95 3.01 -1.25
CA THR A 745 -26.91 3.48 0.15
C THR A 745 -25.54 3.98 0.54
N THR A 746 -24.48 3.49 -0.12
CA THR A 746 -23.08 3.84 0.12
C THR A 746 -22.39 4.30 -1.17
N LEU A 747 -21.87 5.51 -1.18
CA LEU A 747 -20.95 6.02 -2.21
C LEU A 747 -19.63 6.42 -1.58
N GLU A 748 -18.52 5.96 -2.16
CA GLU A 748 -17.16 6.32 -1.73
C GLU A 748 -16.32 6.76 -2.94
N LEU A 749 -15.85 8.00 -2.92
CA LEU A 749 -15.08 8.63 -3.99
C LEU A 749 -13.68 9.04 -3.46
N ARG A 750 -12.68 8.17 -3.63
CA ARG A 750 -11.31 8.43 -3.15
C ARG A 750 -10.40 8.97 -4.25
N VAL A 751 -9.89 10.18 -4.05
CA VAL A 751 -8.80 10.72 -4.89
C VAL A 751 -7.51 9.94 -4.63
N THR A 752 -6.94 9.32 -5.67
CA THR A 752 -5.62 8.67 -5.61
C THR A 752 -4.51 9.74 -5.64
N LYS A 753 -3.81 9.93 -4.51
CA LYS A 753 -2.76 10.96 -4.37
C LYS A 753 -1.46 10.57 -5.11
N ASN A 754 -1.36 10.95 -6.39
CA ASN A 754 -0.06 11.31 -6.95
C ASN A 754 0.46 12.59 -6.28
N ARG A 755 1.78 12.73 -6.12
CA ARG A 755 2.40 13.86 -5.39
C ARG A 755 2.54 15.16 -6.19
N ASP A 756 2.15 15.15 -7.46
CA ASP A 756 2.28 16.29 -8.38
C ASP A 756 0.89 16.90 -8.64
N LEU A 757 0.37 17.69 -7.69
CA LEU A 757 -0.87 18.47 -7.85
C LEU A 757 -0.63 19.96 -8.14
N ASP A 758 0.62 20.37 -8.35
CA ASP A 758 1.01 21.72 -8.79
C ASP A 758 0.84 21.92 -10.32
N PHE A 759 -0.29 21.46 -10.88
CA PHE A 759 -0.63 21.59 -12.32
C PHE A 759 -2.15 21.81 -12.56
N GLU A 760 -2.74 22.77 -11.86
CA GLU A 760 -3.84 23.53 -12.48
C GLU A 760 -3.26 24.54 -13.51
N GLU A 761 -4.09 24.97 -14.47
CA GLU A 761 -3.77 25.98 -15.49
C GLU A 761 -2.69 25.67 -16.57
N TYR A 762 -2.62 24.42 -17.05
CA TYR A 762 -2.33 24.19 -18.49
C TYR A 762 -3.27 23.14 -19.10
N SER A 763 -4.48 23.58 -19.41
CA SER A 763 -5.52 22.75 -20.02
C SER A 763 -5.21 22.41 -21.48
N ASN A 764 -4.88 21.15 -21.76
CA ASN A 764 -5.50 20.27 -22.77
C ASN A 764 -4.56 19.11 -23.13
N SER A 765 -4.81 17.92 -22.57
CA SER A 765 -4.27 16.69 -23.16
C SER A 765 -5.00 16.44 -24.49
N LEU A 766 -4.27 16.45 -25.60
CA LEU A 766 -4.79 16.01 -26.89
C LEU A 766 -4.66 14.48 -26.97
N THR A 767 -5.80 13.79 -26.91
CA THR A 767 -5.87 12.38 -27.30
C THR A 767 -5.57 12.21 -28.78
N THR A 768 -5.01 11.06 -29.17
CA THR A 768 -4.42 10.88 -30.50
C THR A 768 -5.44 11.03 -31.64
N GLU A 769 -6.67 10.52 -31.45
CA GLU A 769 -7.80 10.72 -32.38
C GLU A 769 -8.22 12.19 -32.52
N ARG A 770 -8.14 12.94 -31.42
CA ARG A 770 -8.49 14.37 -31.39
C ARG A 770 -7.43 15.23 -32.07
N LEU A 771 -6.17 14.80 -32.03
CA LEU A 771 -5.08 15.39 -32.79
C LEU A 771 -5.22 15.06 -34.30
N LEU A 772 -5.49 13.80 -34.65
CA LEU A 772 -5.79 13.39 -36.05
C LEU A 772 -6.96 14.15 -36.65
N SER A 773 -8.10 14.22 -35.96
CA SER A 773 -9.31 14.89 -36.45
C SER A 773 -9.17 16.42 -36.50
N GLN A 774 -8.30 17.04 -35.70
CA GLN A 774 -7.95 18.46 -35.85
C GLN A 774 -6.96 18.71 -37.00
N VAL A 775 -5.99 17.81 -37.21
CA VAL A 775 -5.00 17.91 -38.30
C VAL A 775 -5.64 17.65 -39.67
N ARG A 776 -6.60 16.72 -39.79
CA ARG A 776 -7.27 16.42 -41.07
C ARG A 776 -8.35 17.44 -41.49
N ASN A 777 -8.82 18.30 -40.57
CA ASN A 777 -9.87 19.29 -40.82
C ASN A 777 -9.38 20.75 -40.93
N LEU A 778 -8.07 20.99 -41.02
CA LEU A 778 -7.50 22.33 -41.20
C LEU A 778 -6.76 22.45 -42.54
N GLY A 779 -6.94 23.58 -43.23
CA GLY A 779 -6.24 23.84 -44.48
C GLY A 779 -4.72 23.91 -44.30
N LEU A 780 -3.98 23.39 -45.29
CA LEU A 780 -2.52 23.20 -45.28
C LEU A 780 -1.73 24.44 -44.79
N ASP A 781 -2.14 25.64 -45.19
CA ASP A 781 -1.45 26.89 -44.81
C ASP A 781 -1.62 27.26 -43.32
N ALA A 782 -2.77 26.95 -42.73
CA ALA A 782 -3.01 27.16 -41.30
C ALA A 782 -2.21 26.17 -40.44
N ILE A 783 -2.05 24.93 -40.92
CA ILE A 783 -1.24 23.88 -40.27
C ILE A 783 0.22 24.33 -40.22
N ASN A 784 0.79 24.79 -41.34
CA ASN A 784 2.18 25.29 -41.38
C ASN A 784 2.46 26.40 -40.35
N HIS A 785 1.50 27.30 -40.11
CA HIS A 785 1.68 28.42 -39.18
C HIS A 785 1.44 28.06 -37.69
N ALA A 786 0.69 26.99 -37.41
CA ALA A 786 0.43 26.51 -36.04
C ALA A 786 1.44 25.45 -35.58
N VAL A 787 1.77 24.48 -36.45
CA VAL A 787 2.57 23.30 -36.11
C VAL A 787 4.05 23.62 -35.93
N THR A 788 4.56 24.66 -36.61
CA THR A 788 5.94 25.18 -36.45
C THR A 788 6.29 25.69 -35.05
N ARG A 789 5.34 25.67 -34.09
CA ARG A 789 5.54 26.10 -32.70
C ARG A 789 5.50 24.96 -31.66
N VAL A 790 5.34 23.69 -32.04
CA VAL A 790 5.32 22.56 -31.09
C VAL A 790 6.75 22.14 -30.68
N SER A 791 7.42 22.99 -29.89
CA SER A 791 8.80 22.74 -29.45
C SER A 791 8.95 21.55 -28.47
N ARG A 792 7.85 21.06 -27.90
CA ARG A 792 7.81 19.88 -27.03
C ARG A 792 6.51 19.12 -27.27
N LEU A 793 6.59 17.81 -27.51
CA LEU A 793 5.43 16.92 -27.59
C LEU A 793 5.46 15.97 -26.38
N TYR A 794 4.35 15.89 -25.65
CA TYR A 794 4.17 15.04 -24.47
C TYR A 794 3.06 14.04 -24.74
N LEU A 795 3.39 12.75 -24.71
CA LEU A 795 2.46 11.64 -24.90
C LEU A 795 2.40 10.82 -23.61
N ARG A 796 1.20 10.70 -23.05
CA ARG A 796 0.94 10.00 -21.79
C ARG A 796 -0.40 9.31 -21.87
N GLU A 797 -0.49 8.13 -21.26
CA GLU A 797 -1.74 7.39 -21.02
C GLU A 797 -2.60 7.16 -22.27
N ASN A 798 -2.00 6.53 -23.29
CA ASN A 798 -2.69 5.70 -24.25
C ASN A 798 -1.89 4.40 -24.45
N ILE A 799 -2.58 3.28 -24.73
CA ILE A 799 -1.92 2.02 -25.09
C ILE A 799 -1.26 2.22 -26.46
N VAL A 800 0.07 2.13 -26.52
CA VAL A 800 0.82 2.29 -27.78
C VAL A 800 0.88 0.94 -28.50
N ASP A 801 -0.29 0.46 -28.92
CA ASP A 801 -0.41 -0.72 -29.78
C ASP A 801 0.06 -0.44 -31.21
N SER A 802 -0.01 -1.43 -32.10
CA SER A 802 0.48 -1.28 -33.48
C SER A 802 -0.23 -0.19 -34.30
N ALA A 803 -1.46 0.21 -33.94
CA ALA A 803 -2.15 1.33 -34.56
C ALA A 803 -1.73 2.66 -33.92
N GLY A 804 -1.69 2.74 -32.58
CA GLY A 804 -1.20 3.93 -31.86
C GLY A 804 0.25 4.29 -32.24
N VAL A 805 1.08 3.29 -32.46
CA VAL A 805 2.44 3.42 -33.02
C VAL A 805 2.44 4.12 -34.39
N GLN A 806 1.59 3.69 -35.33
CA GLN A 806 1.54 4.29 -36.68
C GLN A 806 1.12 5.76 -36.62
N VAL A 807 0.15 6.10 -35.76
CA VAL A 807 -0.27 7.49 -35.57
C VAL A 807 0.85 8.34 -34.94
N ILE A 808 1.67 7.78 -34.04
CA ILE A 808 2.88 8.49 -33.56
C ILE A 808 3.84 8.79 -34.72
N GLN A 809 4.00 7.91 -35.71
CA GLN A 809 4.82 8.20 -36.89
C GLN A 809 4.21 9.30 -37.77
N GLU A 810 2.91 9.22 -38.07
CA GLU A 810 2.18 10.25 -38.83
C GLU A 810 2.34 11.62 -38.14
N VAL A 811 2.08 11.68 -36.83
CA VAL A 811 2.19 12.90 -36.02
C VAL A 811 3.62 13.41 -35.94
N LEU A 812 4.65 12.56 -35.75
CA LEU A 812 6.04 13.01 -35.72
C LEU A 812 6.53 13.53 -37.08
N SER A 813 6.08 12.93 -38.18
CA SER A 813 6.42 13.38 -39.54
C SER A 813 5.88 14.77 -39.85
N LEU A 814 4.70 15.11 -39.30
CA LEU A 814 4.04 16.40 -39.46
C LEU A 814 4.53 17.45 -38.45
N THR A 815 4.68 17.08 -37.16
CA THR A 815 4.93 18.02 -36.06
C THR A 815 6.39 18.32 -35.79
N LYS A 816 7.31 17.42 -36.15
CA LYS A 816 8.77 17.58 -36.03
C LYS A 816 9.25 18.24 -34.72
N PRO A 817 8.80 17.77 -33.53
CA PRO A 817 9.06 18.46 -32.27
C PRO A 817 10.53 18.33 -31.86
N SER A 818 11.14 19.41 -31.36
CA SER A 818 12.54 19.38 -30.93
C SER A 818 12.75 18.58 -29.63
N LYS A 819 11.69 18.36 -28.84
CA LYS A 819 11.69 17.42 -27.71
C LYS A 819 10.47 16.49 -27.74
N LEU A 820 10.67 15.20 -27.51
CA LEU A 820 9.61 14.21 -27.33
C LEU A 820 9.72 13.53 -25.96
N GLU A 821 8.62 13.48 -25.23
CA GLU A 821 8.51 12.70 -24.00
C GLU A 821 7.30 11.75 -24.09
N ILE A 822 7.56 10.46 -23.87
CA ILE A 822 6.57 9.40 -23.79
C ILE A 822 6.69 8.75 -22.41
N ARG A 823 5.62 8.74 -21.61
CA ARG A 823 5.60 8.09 -20.29
C ARG A 823 4.57 6.95 -20.24
N PHE A 824 5.05 5.78 -19.84
CA PHE A 824 4.29 4.53 -19.72
C PHE A 824 3.72 4.01 -21.06
N GLY A 825 3.25 2.76 -21.08
CA GLY A 825 2.58 2.15 -22.24
C GLY A 825 3.46 1.77 -23.45
N MET A 826 4.63 2.39 -23.62
CA MET A 826 5.56 2.06 -24.71
C MET A 826 6.38 0.80 -24.39
N ASN A 827 6.41 -0.15 -25.33
CA ASN A 827 7.09 -1.44 -25.22
C ASN A 827 8.17 -1.63 -26.31
N ASP A 828 8.78 -2.82 -26.41
CA ASP A 828 9.79 -3.14 -27.41
C ASP A 828 9.35 -2.94 -28.87
N PHE A 829 8.09 -3.25 -29.20
CA PHE A 829 7.55 -3.01 -30.55
C PHE A 829 7.40 -1.51 -30.83
N GLY A 830 6.87 -0.75 -29.87
CA GLY A 830 6.82 0.71 -29.96
C GLY A 830 8.20 1.35 -30.10
N ALA A 831 9.21 0.82 -29.41
CA ALA A 831 10.61 1.23 -29.54
C ALA A 831 11.22 0.90 -30.90
N GLN A 832 10.94 -0.29 -31.46
CA GLN A 832 11.35 -0.66 -32.82
C GLN A 832 10.82 0.32 -33.87
N VAL A 833 9.56 0.74 -33.76
CA VAL A 833 8.97 1.62 -34.77
C VAL A 833 9.34 3.09 -34.54
N LEU A 834 9.44 3.58 -33.30
CA LEU A 834 10.04 4.89 -33.03
C LEU A 834 11.49 4.94 -33.53
N ALA A 835 12.24 3.85 -33.42
CA ALA A 835 13.61 3.77 -33.94
C ALA A 835 13.69 3.99 -35.46
N THR A 836 12.69 3.59 -36.25
CA THR A 836 12.66 3.91 -37.69
C THR A 836 12.51 5.42 -37.94
N SER A 837 11.69 6.10 -37.13
CA SER A 837 11.57 7.56 -37.16
C SER A 837 12.85 8.25 -36.65
N LEU A 838 13.56 7.66 -35.68
CA LEU A 838 14.86 8.16 -35.19
C LEU A 838 15.99 7.98 -36.22
N LYS A 839 16.00 6.91 -37.03
CA LYS A 839 16.93 6.73 -38.16
C LYS A 839 16.81 7.87 -39.19
N GLN A 840 15.61 8.44 -39.36
CA GLN A 840 15.33 9.56 -40.27
C GLN A 840 15.27 10.95 -39.60
N ASN A 841 15.36 11.01 -38.27
CA ASN A 841 15.15 12.24 -37.50
C ASN A 841 16.26 13.28 -37.72
N SER A 842 15.88 14.44 -38.26
CA SER A 842 16.75 15.61 -38.48
C SER A 842 16.40 16.84 -37.61
N TRP A 843 15.48 16.71 -36.64
CA TRP A 843 14.88 17.83 -35.89
C TRP A 843 14.86 17.67 -34.35
N MET A 844 14.64 16.46 -33.84
CA MET A 844 14.49 16.16 -32.41
C MET A 844 15.85 16.05 -31.73
N THR A 845 16.02 16.79 -30.63
CA THR A 845 17.26 16.89 -29.85
C THR A 845 17.16 16.23 -28.48
N GLU A 846 15.95 16.00 -27.96
CA GLU A 846 15.72 15.32 -26.67
C GLU A 846 14.61 14.27 -26.80
N LEU A 847 14.90 13.06 -26.32
CA LEU A 847 13.96 11.95 -26.23
C LEU A 847 13.94 11.41 -24.81
N ASN A 848 12.76 11.37 -24.22
CA ASN A 848 12.54 10.85 -22.88
C ASN A 848 11.48 9.75 -22.90
N LEU A 849 11.91 8.51 -22.61
CA LEU A 849 11.08 7.30 -22.55
C LEU A 849 11.01 6.73 -21.12
N ARG A 850 11.26 7.56 -20.11
CA ARG A 850 11.35 7.14 -18.70
C ARG A 850 10.11 6.35 -18.24
N SER A 851 10.36 5.28 -17.49
CA SER A 851 9.32 4.38 -16.95
C SER A 851 8.48 3.67 -18.03
N SER A 852 9.06 3.41 -19.20
CA SER A 852 8.45 2.60 -20.27
C SER A 852 8.86 1.12 -20.17
N GLN A 853 8.09 0.23 -20.81
CA GLN A 853 8.35 -1.21 -20.87
C GLN A 853 9.32 -1.57 -22.02
N VAL A 854 10.35 -0.75 -22.23
CA VAL A 854 11.41 -1.02 -23.21
C VAL A 854 12.39 -2.02 -22.60
N GLY A 855 12.51 -3.18 -23.21
CA GLY A 855 13.48 -4.23 -22.88
C GLY A 855 14.67 -4.21 -23.83
N ALA A 856 15.38 -5.33 -23.88
CA ALA A 856 16.59 -5.47 -24.71
C ALA A 856 16.32 -5.33 -26.22
N ILE A 857 15.15 -5.75 -26.73
CA ILE A 857 14.85 -5.76 -28.16
C ILE A 857 14.57 -4.33 -28.67
N GLY A 858 13.79 -3.56 -27.92
CA GLY A 858 13.53 -2.14 -28.21
C GLY A 858 14.77 -1.29 -28.02
N ALA A 859 15.58 -1.61 -27.01
CA ALA A 859 16.89 -1.00 -26.82
C ALA A 859 17.85 -1.26 -27.99
N GLN A 860 17.89 -2.47 -28.55
CA GLN A 860 18.67 -2.75 -29.76
C GLN A 860 18.21 -1.89 -30.93
N ALA A 861 16.90 -1.78 -31.17
CA ALA A 861 16.41 -0.97 -32.28
C ALA A 861 16.73 0.53 -32.10
N ILE A 862 16.60 1.06 -30.87
CA ILE A 862 17.03 2.42 -30.53
C ILE A 862 18.54 2.58 -30.74
N ALA A 863 19.36 1.61 -30.32
CA ALA A 863 20.80 1.62 -30.52
C ALA A 863 21.18 1.67 -32.02
N GLU A 864 20.59 0.81 -32.84
CA GLU A 864 20.74 0.88 -34.30
C GLU A 864 20.36 2.26 -34.85
N ALA A 865 19.30 2.88 -34.34
CA ALA A 865 18.92 4.23 -34.76
C ALA A 865 19.94 5.30 -34.36
N LEU A 866 20.54 5.19 -33.17
CA LEU A 866 21.59 6.10 -32.70
C LEU A 866 22.85 6.03 -33.57
N THR A 867 23.17 4.89 -34.19
CA THR A 867 24.30 4.81 -35.15
C THR A 867 24.14 5.71 -36.38
N GLN A 868 22.90 6.08 -36.73
CA GLN A 868 22.57 6.92 -37.88
C GLN A 868 22.11 8.33 -37.47
N ASN A 869 21.65 8.52 -36.23
CA ASN A 869 21.06 9.79 -35.82
C ASN A 869 22.11 10.87 -35.52
N THR A 870 22.00 12.01 -36.22
CA THR A 870 22.94 13.13 -36.14
C THR A 870 22.44 14.34 -35.33
N LYS A 871 21.37 14.20 -34.52
CA LYS A 871 20.67 15.32 -33.87
C LYS A 871 20.26 15.11 -32.41
N LEU A 872 20.06 13.88 -31.97
CA LEU A 872 19.62 13.58 -30.61
C LEU A 872 20.77 13.81 -29.62
N ALA A 873 20.66 14.86 -28.82
CA ALA A 873 21.65 15.26 -27.83
C ALA A 873 21.36 14.70 -26.43
N ILE A 874 20.10 14.40 -26.12
CA ILE A 874 19.67 13.91 -24.80
C ILE A 874 18.76 12.69 -24.97
N LEU A 875 19.10 11.58 -24.29
CA LEU A 875 18.30 10.35 -24.25
C LEU A 875 18.10 9.89 -22.81
N ASN A 876 16.84 9.74 -22.39
CA ASN A 876 16.47 9.20 -21.10
C ASN A 876 15.70 7.88 -21.26
N LEU A 877 16.31 6.78 -20.83
CA LEU A 877 15.77 5.42 -20.78
C LEU A 877 15.63 4.92 -19.33
N SER A 878 15.64 5.81 -18.33
CA SER A 878 15.58 5.41 -16.92
C SER A 878 14.31 4.65 -16.56
N SER A 879 14.43 3.71 -15.61
CA SER A 879 13.33 2.87 -15.12
C SER A 879 12.68 2.00 -16.21
N THR A 880 13.48 1.53 -17.18
CA THR A 880 13.09 0.57 -18.22
C THR A 880 13.65 -0.83 -17.91
N GLN A 881 13.46 -1.82 -18.79
CA GLN A 881 13.83 -3.24 -18.58
C GLN A 881 14.99 -3.70 -19.48
N LEU A 882 15.92 -2.79 -19.80
CA LEU A 882 17.09 -3.00 -20.66
C LEU A 882 17.86 -4.30 -20.38
N GLY A 883 18.24 -4.52 -19.12
CA GLY A 883 19.18 -5.57 -18.73
C GLY A 883 20.57 -5.44 -19.37
N ASP A 884 21.42 -6.43 -19.16
CA ASP A 884 22.79 -6.46 -19.71
C ASP A 884 22.82 -6.48 -21.24
N ALA A 885 21.92 -7.23 -21.88
CA ALA A 885 21.83 -7.29 -23.34
C ALA A 885 21.41 -5.95 -23.98
N GLY A 886 20.49 -5.22 -23.34
CA GLY A 886 20.12 -3.87 -23.78
C GLY A 886 21.27 -2.87 -23.57
N ALA A 887 22.04 -2.99 -22.49
CA ALA A 887 23.23 -2.19 -22.25
C ALA A 887 24.35 -2.46 -23.29
N GLU A 888 24.59 -3.72 -23.66
CA GLU A 888 25.54 -4.10 -24.71
C GLU A 888 25.13 -3.57 -26.10
N ALA A 889 23.83 -3.56 -26.41
CA ALA A 889 23.35 -2.98 -27.66
C ALA A 889 23.58 -1.46 -27.70
N ILE A 890 23.23 -0.75 -26.62
CA ILE A 890 23.46 0.70 -26.49
C ILE A 890 24.95 1.05 -26.53
N SER A 891 25.84 0.24 -25.95
CA SER A 891 27.29 0.54 -25.96
C SER A 891 27.90 0.52 -27.36
N LYS A 892 27.51 -0.46 -28.20
CA LYS A 892 27.92 -0.52 -29.62
C LYS A 892 27.47 0.71 -30.40
N ALA A 893 26.31 1.27 -30.09
CA ALA A 893 25.87 2.54 -30.67
C ALA A 893 26.67 3.74 -30.17
N LEU A 894 27.00 3.79 -28.86
CA LEU A 894 27.88 4.82 -28.29
C LEU A 894 29.29 4.81 -28.88
N ARG A 895 29.78 3.71 -29.47
CA ARG A 895 31.07 3.73 -30.18
C ARG A 895 31.07 4.64 -31.41
N VAL A 896 29.92 4.79 -32.08
CA VAL A 896 29.77 5.52 -33.35
C VAL A 896 29.07 6.86 -33.14
N ASN A 897 28.10 6.94 -32.22
CA ASN A 897 27.34 8.16 -31.98
C ASN A 897 28.14 9.19 -31.16
N THR A 898 28.51 10.30 -31.80
CA THR A 898 29.20 11.44 -31.18
C THR A 898 28.28 12.64 -30.92
N THR A 899 26.97 12.49 -31.12
CA THR A 899 25.98 13.57 -31.03
C THR A 899 25.20 13.58 -29.72
N LEU A 900 25.09 12.42 -29.07
CA LEU A 900 24.48 12.26 -27.76
C LEU A 900 25.41 12.80 -26.67
N THR A 901 24.99 13.87 -25.99
CA THR A 901 25.76 14.52 -24.91
C THR A 901 25.32 14.04 -23.52
N THR A 902 24.06 13.63 -23.38
CA THR A 902 23.48 13.17 -22.10
C THR A 902 22.73 11.86 -22.28
N LEU A 903 23.07 10.85 -21.47
CA LEU A 903 22.42 9.55 -21.44
C LEU A 903 22.03 9.18 -19.99
N ASN A 904 20.78 8.72 -19.80
CA ASN A 904 20.32 8.20 -18.52
C ASN A 904 19.81 6.76 -18.66
N LEU A 905 20.49 5.82 -18.01
CA LEU A 905 20.19 4.39 -17.89
C LEU A 905 19.95 3.99 -16.42
N SER A 906 19.47 4.91 -15.58
CA SER A 906 19.26 4.61 -14.15
C SER A 906 18.08 3.67 -13.89
N SER A 907 18.25 2.74 -12.95
CA SER A 907 17.21 1.77 -12.55
C SER A 907 16.74 0.86 -13.71
N CYS A 908 17.68 0.35 -14.51
CA CYS A 908 17.42 -0.36 -15.77
C CYS A 908 17.78 -1.86 -15.75
N LEU A 909 17.95 -2.44 -14.55
CA LEU A 909 18.33 -3.84 -14.31
C LEU A 909 19.69 -4.23 -14.93
N ILE A 910 20.62 -3.28 -15.04
CA ILE A 910 21.97 -3.51 -15.59
C ILE A 910 22.86 -4.11 -14.49
N GLY A 911 23.53 -5.22 -14.80
CA GLY A 911 24.49 -5.91 -13.96
C GLY A 911 25.94 -5.54 -14.28
N SER A 912 26.88 -6.31 -13.75
CA SER A 912 28.31 -6.12 -13.98
C SER A 912 28.72 -6.34 -15.44
N ALA A 913 28.06 -7.26 -16.16
CA ALA A 913 28.36 -7.57 -17.55
C ALA A 913 27.93 -6.44 -18.50
N GLY A 914 26.73 -5.89 -18.33
CA GLY A 914 26.26 -4.74 -19.10
C GLY A 914 27.07 -3.48 -18.79
N ALA A 915 27.48 -3.28 -17.54
CA ALA A 915 28.42 -2.21 -17.18
C ALA A 915 29.79 -2.37 -17.85
N GLN A 916 30.33 -3.60 -17.94
CA GLN A 916 31.56 -3.88 -18.67
C GLN A 916 31.42 -3.63 -20.17
N ALA A 917 30.30 -4.06 -20.78
CA ALA A 917 30.01 -3.81 -22.19
C ALA A 917 29.85 -2.30 -22.50
N LEU A 918 29.24 -1.53 -21.59
CA LEU A 918 29.18 -0.07 -21.65
C LEU A 918 30.57 0.56 -21.57
N ALA A 919 31.41 0.11 -20.64
CA ALA A 919 32.74 0.67 -20.42
C ALA A 919 33.69 0.49 -21.61
N GLU A 920 33.67 -0.68 -22.25
CA GLU A 920 34.61 -1.02 -23.33
C GLU A 920 34.47 -0.10 -24.56
N GLU A 921 33.23 0.35 -24.85
CA GLU A 921 32.97 1.29 -25.93
C GLU A 921 32.99 2.76 -25.46
N LEU A 922 32.44 3.06 -24.28
CA LEU A 922 32.34 4.44 -23.77
C LEU A 922 33.71 5.08 -23.53
N LYS A 923 34.74 4.31 -23.19
CA LYS A 923 36.12 4.82 -23.05
C LYS A 923 36.67 5.46 -24.34
N HIS A 924 36.08 5.14 -25.50
CA HIS A 924 36.44 5.68 -26.82
C HIS A 924 35.47 6.77 -27.33
N ASN A 925 34.34 7.00 -26.67
CA ASN A 925 33.34 7.98 -27.11
C ASN A 925 33.81 9.42 -26.87
N VAL A 926 33.48 10.31 -27.82
CA VAL A 926 33.87 11.74 -27.79
C VAL A 926 32.69 12.73 -27.84
N GLY A 927 31.46 12.25 -27.58
CA GLY A 927 30.24 13.07 -27.57
C GLY A 927 29.61 13.20 -26.18
N LEU A 928 29.66 12.15 -25.38
CA LEU A 928 28.97 12.06 -24.09
C LEU A 928 29.69 12.88 -23.02
N THR A 929 28.94 13.78 -22.38
CA THR A 929 29.41 14.67 -21.31
C THR A 929 28.73 14.42 -19.98
N SER A 930 27.57 13.74 -19.98
CA SER A 930 26.83 13.33 -18.79
C SER A 930 26.25 11.93 -18.92
N PHE A 931 26.51 11.07 -17.93
CA PHE A 931 26.04 9.69 -17.89
C PHE A 931 25.50 9.32 -16.50
N ASP A 932 24.26 8.83 -16.44
CA ASP A 932 23.65 8.29 -15.22
C ASP A 932 23.40 6.79 -15.38
N LEU A 933 24.08 5.99 -14.55
CA LEU A 933 23.97 4.53 -14.46
C LEU A 933 23.53 4.12 -13.03
N SER A 934 22.95 5.04 -12.27
CA SER A 934 22.57 4.83 -10.87
C SER A 934 21.43 3.81 -10.71
N ARG A 935 21.24 3.28 -9.49
CA ARG A 935 20.13 2.36 -9.13
C ARG A 935 20.14 1.03 -9.90
N ASN A 936 21.29 0.59 -10.39
CA ASN A 936 21.50 -0.69 -11.06
C ASN A 936 22.21 -1.69 -10.10
N SER A 937 22.81 -2.76 -10.61
CA SER A 937 23.47 -3.81 -9.82
C SER A 937 24.86 -4.14 -10.37
N ILE A 938 25.66 -3.12 -10.69
CA ILE A 938 26.93 -3.29 -11.41
C ILE A 938 28.07 -3.84 -10.54
N GLY A 939 28.03 -3.61 -9.22
CA GLY A 939 29.01 -4.10 -8.25
C GLY A 939 30.44 -3.58 -8.45
N ASP A 940 31.38 -4.11 -7.66
CA ASP A 940 32.81 -3.76 -7.76
C ASP A 940 33.42 -4.08 -9.13
N SER A 941 32.99 -5.17 -9.78
CA SER A 941 33.42 -5.51 -11.14
C SER A 941 33.01 -4.46 -12.17
N GLY A 942 31.78 -3.94 -12.08
CA GLY A 942 31.29 -2.85 -12.91
C GLY A 942 31.93 -1.50 -12.56
N ALA A 943 32.20 -1.24 -11.28
CA ALA A 943 32.94 -0.06 -10.83
C ALA A 943 34.37 -0.04 -11.39
N ASN A 944 35.08 -1.18 -11.36
CA ASN A 944 36.39 -1.35 -11.98
C ASN A 944 36.36 -1.17 -13.51
N ALA A 945 35.28 -1.57 -14.18
CA ALA A 945 35.09 -1.27 -15.60
C ALA A 945 34.89 0.25 -15.84
N MET A 946 34.08 0.92 -15.02
CA MET A 946 33.90 2.38 -15.08
C MET A 946 35.17 3.15 -14.72
N ALA A 947 36.05 2.61 -13.87
CA ALA A 947 37.38 3.18 -13.61
C ALA A 947 38.26 3.22 -14.87
N ALA A 948 38.13 2.23 -15.78
CA ALA A 948 38.79 2.28 -17.09
C ALA A 948 38.23 3.38 -18.00
N VAL A 949 36.91 3.65 -17.94
CA VAL A 949 36.30 4.80 -18.64
C VAL A 949 36.84 6.11 -18.08
N ILE A 950 36.83 6.30 -16.75
CA ILE A 950 37.35 7.51 -16.10
C ILE A 950 38.83 7.73 -16.47
N SER A 951 39.63 6.67 -16.53
CA SER A 951 41.06 6.76 -16.85
C SER A 951 41.39 7.12 -18.31
N GLN A 952 40.44 7.00 -19.24
CA GLN A 952 40.70 7.10 -20.69
C GLN A 952 39.78 8.07 -21.44
N ASN A 953 38.53 8.25 -20.99
CA ASN A 953 37.57 9.14 -21.64
C ASN A 953 37.86 10.62 -21.32
N THR A 954 37.90 11.45 -22.36
CA THR A 954 38.27 12.87 -22.28
C THR A 954 37.09 13.84 -22.45
N THR A 955 35.84 13.36 -22.44
CA THR A 955 34.63 14.20 -22.65
C THR A 955 33.62 14.11 -21.52
N LEU A 956 33.59 13.02 -20.76
CA LEU A 956 32.64 12.80 -19.68
C LEU A 956 32.92 13.76 -18.50
N THR A 957 31.98 14.66 -18.23
CA THR A 957 32.08 15.67 -17.16
C THR A 957 31.26 15.32 -15.92
N THR A 958 30.20 14.52 -16.04
CA THR A 958 29.38 14.05 -14.92
C THR A 958 29.04 12.57 -15.05
N LEU A 959 29.19 11.83 -13.96
CA LEU A 959 28.91 10.40 -13.86
C LEU A 959 28.17 10.08 -12.54
N ASP A 960 27.00 9.42 -12.61
CA ASP A 960 26.31 8.87 -11.43
C ASP A 960 26.35 7.34 -11.44
N LEU A 961 26.96 6.79 -10.39
CA LEU A 961 27.08 5.37 -10.07
C LEU A 961 26.46 5.07 -8.69
N GLY A 962 25.60 5.94 -8.15
CA GLY A 962 24.93 5.71 -6.87
C GLY A 962 23.97 4.51 -6.89
N LYS A 963 23.78 3.86 -5.75
CA LYS A 963 22.94 2.68 -5.55
C LYS A 963 23.22 1.56 -6.56
N ASN A 964 24.41 1.01 -6.47
CA ASN A 964 24.96 0.04 -7.43
C ASN A 964 25.69 -1.16 -6.79
N HIS A 965 25.63 -1.28 -5.46
CA HIS A 965 26.33 -2.32 -4.68
C HIS A 965 27.87 -2.28 -4.83
N ILE A 966 28.43 -1.06 -4.90
CA ILE A 966 29.89 -0.82 -4.97
C ILE A 966 30.46 -0.80 -3.55
N GLY A 967 31.42 -1.68 -3.26
CA GLY A 967 32.15 -1.75 -2.00
C GLY A 967 33.51 -1.05 -2.05
N ASP A 968 34.36 -1.34 -1.07
CA ASP A 968 35.67 -0.69 -0.93
C ASP A 968 36.63 -0.97 -2.09
N ALA A 969 36.57 -2.16 -2.71
CA ALA A 969 37.46 -2.52 -3.82
C ALA A 969 37.08 -1.81 -5.14
N GLY A 970 35.79 -1.61 -5.40
CA GLY A 970 35.32 -0.76 -6.50
C GLY A 970 35.64 0.72 -6.25
N ALA A 971 35.54 1.18 -5.00
CA ALA A 971 35.93 2.52 -4.58
C ALA A 971 37.42 2.80 -4.81
N GLU A 972 38.31 1.87 -4.43
CA GLU A 972 39.75 1.97 -4.65
C GLU A 972 40.09 2.16 -6.14
N ARG A 973 39.49 1.36 -7.03
CA ARG A 973 39.72 1.48 -8.48
C ARG A 973 39.19 2.78 -9.07
N LEU A 974 38.03 3.25 -8.61
CA LEU A 974 37.51 4.56 -9.03
C LEU A 974 38.41 5.70 -8.54
N ALA A 975 38.97 5.60 -7.34
CA ALA A 975 39.91 6.57 -6.79
C ALA A 975 41.23 6.62 -7.58
N GLU A 976 41.83 5.48 -7.92
CA GLU A 976 43.03 5.41 -8.78
C GLU A 976 42.82 6.08 -10.16
N ALA A 977 41.63 5.91 -10.74
CA ALA A 977 41.26 6.52 -12.02
C ALA A 977 41.09 8.04 -11.94
N LEU A 978 40.48 8.54 -10.86
CA LEU A 978 40.26 9.98 -10.62
C LEU A 978 41.54 10.81 -10.50
N LEU A 979 42.66 10.18 -10.12
CA LEU A 979 43.99 10.81 -10.08
C LEU A 979 44.58 11.03 -11.48
N ARG A 980 44.11 10.28 -12.48
CA ARG A 980 44.58 10.35 -13.88
C ARG A 980 43.65 11.16 -14.78
N ASN A 981 42.37 11.23 -14.41
CA ASN A 981 41.35 11.96 -15.15
C ASN A 981 41.45 13.48 -14.96
N THR A 982 41.24 14.23 -16.04
CA THR A 982 41.33 15.70 -16.09
C THR A 982 40.03 16.38 -16.56
N THR A 983 38.91 15.66 -16.61
CA THR A 983 37.70 16.05 -17.35
C THR A 983 36.39 15.87 -16.57
N LEU A 984 36.33 14.87 -15.69
CA LEU A 984 35.20 14.54 -14.84
C LEU A 984 35.09 15.53 -13.67
N LYS A 985 34.07 16.38 -13.71
CA LYS A 985 33.80 17.43 -12.72
C LYS A 985 32.83 16.98 -11.63
N GLY A 986 32.00 15.96 -11.89
CA GLY A 986 31.08 15.40 -10.91
C GLY A 986 31.08 13.86 -10.93
N LEU A 987 31.34 13.25 -9.78
CA LEU A 987 31.12 11.82 -9.55
C LEU A 987 30.13 11.64 -8.40
N SER A 988 29.17 10.75 -8.57
CA SER A 988 28.12 10.50 -7.60
C SER A 988 28.04 9.01 -7.29
N LEU A 989 28.16 8.66 -6.01
CA LEU A 989 28.31 7.28 -5.48
C LEU A 989 27.42 7.07 -4.23
N TRP A 990 26.31 7.82 -4.13
CA TRP A 990 25.38 7.73 -3.01
C TRP A 990 24.79 6.33 -2.83
N TYR A 991 24.44 5.92 -1.61
CA TYR A 991 23.78 4.63 -1.30
C TYR A 991 24.52 3.40 -1.88
N ASN A 992 25.84 3.37 -1.81
CA ASN A 992 26.64 2.19 -2.12
C ASN A 992 27.14 1.50 -0.83
N GLU A 993 27.89 0.41 -0.98
CA GLU A 993 28.28 -0.50 0.11
C GLU A 993 29.69 -0.21 0.66
N MET A 994 30.18 1.01 0.46
CA MET A 994 31.52 1.46 0.90
C MET A 994 31.59 1.66 2.41
N SER A 995 32.61 1.09 3.05
CA SER A 995 32.93 1.33 4.45
C SER A 995 33.63 2.69 4.62
N GLU A 996 33.98 3.04 5.87
CA GLU A 996 34.84 4.21 6.12
C GLU A 996 36.21 4.12 5.41
N ALA A 997 36.70 2.93 5.03
CA ALA A 997 37.93 2.78 4.27
C ALA A 997 37.76 3.29 2.83
N GLY A 998 36.84 2.71 2.05
CA GLY A 998 36.57 3.14 0.67
C GLY A 998 36.14 4.62 0.58
N GLN A 999 35.32 5.08 1.53
CA GLN A 999 34.94 6.50 1.60
C GLN A 999 36.13 7.43 1.85
N ARG A 1000 37.11 7.05 2.69
CA ARG A 1000 38.36 7.82 2.89
C ARG A 1000 39.24 7.81 1.64
N VAL A 1001 39.36 6.68 0.95
CA VAL A 1001 40.13 6.57 -0.31
C VAL A 1001 39.53 7.46 -1.40
N MET A 1002 38.21 7.45 -1.57
CA MET A 1002 37.52 8.36 -2.50
C MET A 1002 37.67 9.84 -2.12
N ALA A 1003 37.61 10.18 -0.83
CA ALA A 1003 37.82 11.55 -0.36
C ALA A 1003 39.27 12.04 -0.59
N ALA A 1004 40.27 11.17 -0.42
CA ALA A 1004 41.66 11.46 -0.72
C ALA A 1004 41.89 11.67 -2.23
N ALA A 1005 41.30 10.84 -3.09
CA ALA A 1005 41.36 11.05 -4.53
C ALA A 1005 40.66 12.36 -4.96
N ARG A 1006 39.54 12.73 -4.32
CA ARG A 1006 38.90 14.04 -4.55
C ARG A 1006 39.78 15.22 -4.13
N SER A 1007 40.63 15.11 -3.10
CA SER A 1007 41.52 16.22 -2.72
C SER A 1007 42.75 16.36 -3.63
N GLN A 1008 43.12 15.30 -4.36
CA GLN A 1008 44.27 15.26 -5.26
C GLN A 1008 43.93 15.42 -6.75
N SER A 1009 42.70 15.07 -7.15
CA SER A 1009 42.22 15.26 -8.54
C SER A 1009 42.11 16.74 -8.90
N SER A 1010 42.68 17.11 -10.04
CA SER A 1010 42.71 18.50 -10.53
C SER A 1010 41.42 18.96 -11.22
N ALA A 1011 40.52 18.03 -11.56
CA ALA A 1011 39.30 18.30 -12.33
C ALA A 1011 37.99 18.05 -11.56
N LEU A 1012 38.00 17.13 -10.60
CA LEU A 1012 36.79 16.77 -9.86
C LEU A 1012 36.35 17.90 -8.93
N VAL A 1013 35.15 18.45 -9.16
CA VAL A 1013 34.56 19.55 -8.37
C VAL A 1013 33.59 19.00 -7.33
N SER A 1014 32.72 18.08 -7.73
CA SER A 1014 31.71 17.45 -6.87
C SER A 1014 31.99 15.95 -6.71
N LEU A 1015 31.95 15.47 -5.47
CA LEU A 1015 31.93 14.05 -5.14
C LEU A 1015 30.80 13.81 -4.13
N ASN A 1016 29.82 12.98 -4.48
CA ASN A 1016 28.75 12.59 -3.56
C ASN A 1016 28.95 11.19 -2.99
N LEU A 1017 29.13 11.08 -1.67
CA LEU A 1017 29.24 9.82 -0.92
C LEU A 1017 28.07 9.59 0.06
N SER A 1018 26.96 10.34 -0.06
CA SER A 1018 25.85 10.28 0.91
C SER A 1018 25.22 8.90 1.05
N GLU A 1019 24.82 8.51 2.27
CA GLU A 1019 24.08 7.27 2.56
C GLU A 1019 24.84 5.95 2.25
N ASN A 1020 26.16 5.99 2.13
CA ASN A 1020 26.98 4.76 2.08
C ASN A 1020 27.05 4.06 3.45
N GLN A 1021 26.90 2.74 3.45
CA GLN A 1021 27.01 1.88 4.64
C GLN A 1021 27.64 0.54 4.25
N PRO A 1022 28.50 -0.07 5.09
CA PRO A 1022 29.04 -1.40 4.79
C PRO A 1022 27.94 -2.47 4.73
N PRO A 1023 28.16 -3.59 4.01
CA PRO A 1023 27.28 -4.76 4.09
C PRO A 1023 27.26 -5.31 5.52
N ASN A 1024 26.09 -5.81 5.95
CA ASN A 1024 25.70 -5.99 7.35
C ASN A 1024 25.17 -7.39 7.64
#